data_AF-A0A445B2D5-F1
#
_entry.id   AF-A0A445B2D5-F1
#
_cell.length_a   1.000
_cell.length_b   1.000
_cell.length_c   1.000
_cell.angle_alpha   90.00
_cell.angle_beta   90.00
_cell.angle_gamma   90.00
#
_symmetry.space_group_name_H-M   'P 1'
#
loop_
_entity.id
_entity.type
_entity.pdbx_description
1 polymer ?
#
loop_
_entity_poly.entity_id
_entity_poly.type
_entity_poly.pdbx_seq_one_letter_code
_entity_poly.pdbx_strand_id
1 'polypeptide(L)'
;MSFSSWASPDTRLFINGILILPSTLQFSFFLILKQLTLLLRSMGFSRTAESTLLLVAFFCLLRSAHALLSPKGINFEVQALMAIKASLVDPHGILDNWDGDAVDPCSWNMVTCSPQSFVISLGIPSQNLSGTLSPSIGNLTNLQSVVLQNNNITGPIPSELGKLSMLQTLDLSNNLFNGEIPQSLGHLRTLQYLRLNNNSFSGECPVSVANMAQLSFLDLSYNNLSGSVPRILAKSFSIVGNPLVCTTAKETNCHGMTLMPMSMDLNTTQSASLSGTQKTHKIAIAFGLSLGCLSFIALVFGLVIWWRHKRNKQAFFDVKDRHHEEVYLGNLKRFQLRELENATNNFSNKNILGKGGFGNVYKGRLQDGSVVAVKRLKDGNAIGGEIQFQTEVEMISLAVHRNLLKLYGFCVTATERLLVYPYMCNGSVATRLKGKPTLEWGTRKQIALGAGRGLLYLHEQCDPKIIHRDVKAANILLDEYCEAVVGDFGLAKLLDHKDTHVTTAVRGTVGHIAPEYLSTGQSSDKTDVFGFGILLLELITGLRALEFGKAANQKGAMLDWVSKIHKEKKLELLVDKDLKNNYDRIELEEIVKVALLCTQYLPAHRPKMSEVVRMLEGDGLAEKWEASLSAHDTTKPNKAHEFSYSDRYSDLTDDSSLLAQAMELSGPR
;
A
#
# COMPACT_ATOMS: atom_id res chain seq x y z
N MET A 1 47.34 29.71 49.95
CA MET A 1 47.15 29.69 51.41
C MET A 1 46.06 28.68 51.74
N SER A 2 46.41 27.62 52.47
CA SER A 2 45.50 26.50 52.76
C SER A 2 44.41 26.91 53.75
N PHE A 3 43.14 26.88 53.33
CA PHE A 3 41.95 27.17 54.15
C PHE A 3 41.59 26.03 55.14
N SER A 4 42.54 25.21 55.55
CA SER A 4 42.31 24.04 56.41
C SER A 4 42.49 24.31 57.92
N SER A 5 42.78 25.54 58.34
CA SER A 5 43.14 25.86 59.73
C SER A 5 42.03 26.49 60.60
N TRP A 6 40.79 26.62 60.11
CA TRP A 6 39.70 27.31 60.84
C TRP A 6 38.39 26.51 60.96
N ALA A 7 38.44 25.17 60.97
CA ALA A 7 37.24 24.32 61.02
C ALA A 7 37.35 23.21 62.07
N SER A 8 36.29 23.02 62.87
CA SER A 8 36.15 21.92 63.85
C SER A 8 35.98 20.56 63.14
N PRO A 9 36.16 19.42 63.83
CA PRO A 9 36.08 18.08 63.21
C PRO A 9 34.77 17.84 62.44
N ASP A 10 33.66 18.38 62.92
CA ASP A 10 32.32 18.19 62.34
C ASP A 10 32.08 18.94 61.02
N THR A 11 32.95 19.88 60.65
CA THR A 11 32.84 20.63 59.38
C THR A 11 33.65 20.02 58.23
N ARG A 12 34.49 19.00 58.48
CA ARG A 12 35.26 18.31 57.43
C ARG A 12 34.41 17.41 56.53
N LEU A 13 33.29 16.88 57.03
CA LEU A 13 32.33 16.11 56.22
C LEU A 13 31.53 16.99 55.24
N PHE A 14 31.34 18.27 55.56
CA PHE A 14 30.63 19.22 54.69
C PHE A 14 31.48 19.72 53.51
N ILE A 15 32.80 19.79 53.65
CA ILE A 15 33.70 20.31 52.60
C ILE A 15 33.85 19.32 51.44
N ASN A 16 33.79 18.01 51.70
CA ASN A 16 33.96 16.99 50.65
C ASN A 16 32.76 16.86 49.70
N GLY A 17 31.54 17.24 50.12
CA GLY A 17 30.35 17.25 49.26
C GLY A 17 30.25 18.49 48.35
N ILE A 18 30.91 19.59 48.72
CA ILE A 18 30.87 20.86 47.97
C ILE A 18 31.80 20.84 46.75
N LEU A 19 32.82 19.96 46.74
CA LEU A 19 33.82 19.80 45.67
C LEU A 19 33.26 19.26 44.33
N ILE A 20 31.97 18.90 44.26
CA ILE A 20 31.32 18.37 43.05
C ILE A 20 30.60 19.47 42.24
N LEU A 21 30.48 20.69 42.77
CA LEU A 21 29.83 21.81 42.08
C LEU A 21 30.80 22.60 41.20
N PRO A 22 30.36 23.12 40.03
CA PRO A 22 31.15 24.03 39.21
C PRO A 22 31.67 25.23 40.03
N SER A 23 32.89 25.68 39.76
CA SER A 23 33.62 26.70 40.55
C SER A 23 32.86 28.03 40.72
N THR A 24 31.94 28.36 39.81
CA THR A 24 31.07 29.55 39.88
C THR A 24 29.90 29.41 40.87
N LEU A 25 29.41 28.20 41.13
CA LEU A 25 28.32 27.92 42.07
C LEU A 25 28.82 27.78 43.51
N GLN A 26 30.05 27.27 43.70
CA GLN A 26 30.67 27.20 45.02
C GLN A 26 30.80 28.58 45.68
N PHE A 27 31.20 29.60 44.91
CA PHE A 27 31.43 30.95 45.43
C PHE A 27 30.13 31.60 45.91
N SER A 28 29.04 31.47 45.13
CA SER A 28 27.72 31.99 45.46
C SER A 28 27.11 31.29 46.68
N PHE A 29 27.28 29.98 46.80
CA PHE A 29 26.78 29.19 47.94
C PHE A 29 27.48 29.58 49.25
N PHE A 30 28.81 29.75 49.23
CA PHE A 30 29.57 30.23 50.38
C PHE A 30 29.19 31.65 50.80
N LEU A 31 28.86 32.53 49.86
CA LEU A 31 28.42 33.89 50.15
C LEU A 31 27.06 33.92 50.87
N ILE A 32 26.12 33.09 50.39
CA ILE A 32 24.77 32.96 50.97
C ILE A 32 24.84 32.36 52.36
N LEU A 33 25.64 31.29 52.56
CA LEU A 33 25.80 30.67 53.88
C LEU A 33 26.41 31.65 54.88
N LYS A 34 27.40 32.45 54.45
CA LYS A 34 28.04 33.47 55.29
C LYS A 34 27.07 34.60 55.66
N GLN A 35 26.24 35.08 54.73
CA GLN A 35 25.22 36.09 55.03
C GLN A 35 24.14 35.54 55.96
N LEU A 36 23.67 34.31 55.75
CA LEU A 36 22.64 33.69 56.58
C LEU A 36 23.12 33.48 58.03
N THR A 37 24.38 33.06 58.19
CA THR A 37 24.99 32.87 59.52
C THR A 37 25.14 34.21 60.25
N LEU A 38 25.52 35.29 59.55
CA LEU A 38 25.61 36.63 60.13
C LEU A 38 24.23 37.18 60.54
N LEU A 39 23.19 36.89 59.75
CA LEU A 39 21.82 37.34 60.02
C LEU A 39 21.23 36.65 61.24
N LEU A 40 21.38 35.32 61.33
CA LEU A 40 20.95 34.51 62.48
C LEU A 40 21.66 34.92 63.78
N ARG A 41 22.95 35.27 63.69
CA ARG A 41 23.73 35.74 64.83
C ARG A 41 23.31 37.13 65.30
N SER A 42 22.86 38.00 64.39
CA SER A 42 22.27 39.30 64.75
C SER A 42 20.92 39.19 65.44
N MET A 43 20.22 38.06 65.26
CA MET A 43 18.93 37.76 65.88
C MET A 43 19.04 37.01 67.22
N GLY A 44 20.26 36.77 67.73
CA GLY A 44 20.50 36.27 69.09
C GLY A 44 20.30 34.75 69.29
N PHE A 45 20.33 33.96 68.22
CA PHE A 45 20.20 32.49 68.33
C PHE A 45 21.45 31.82 68.95
N SER A 46 21.24 30.79 69.77
CA SER A 46 22.31 29.93 70.33
C SER A 46 23.01 29.12 69.23
N ARG A 47 24.32 28.84 69.38
CA ARG A 47 25.14 28.05 68.43
C ARG A 47 24.52 26.70 68.04
N THR A 48 23.81 26.05 68.97
CA THR A 48 23.13 24.78 68.70
C THR A 48 21.89 24.95 67.82
N ALA A 49 21.17 26.06 67.97
CA ALA A 49 20.01 26.41 67.15
C ALA A 49 20.42 26.94 65.76
N GLU A 50 21.56 27.63 65.65
CA GLU A 50 22.14 28.01 64.34
C GLU A 50 22.47 26.76 63.51
N SER A 51 23.07 25.75 64.15
CA SER A 51 23.49 24.50 63.49
C SER A 51 22.29 23.70 62.98
N THR A 52 21.21 23.61 63.77
CA THR A 52 19.98 22.91 63.34
C THR A 52 19.21 23.68 62.28
N LEU A 53 19.12 25.02 62.36
CA LEU A 53 18.49 25.82 61.31
C LEU A 53 19.25 25.76 59.99
N LEU A 54 20.59 25.77 60.03
CA LEU A 54 21.43 25.62 58.84
C LEU A 54 21.30 24.21 58.24
N LEU A 55 21.16 23.17 59.07
CA LEU A 55 20.91 21.80 58.61
C LEU A 55 19.53 21.69 57.95
N VAL A 56 18.50 22.28 58.56
CA VAL A 56 17.14 22.31 57.98
C VAL A 56 17.13 23.14 56.69
N ALA A 57 17.79 24.30 56.66
CA ALA A 57 17.96 25.10 55.46
C ALA A 57 18.73 24.34 54.38
N PHE A 58 19.75 23.56 54.73
CA PHE A 58 20.48 22.68 53.81
C PHE A 58 19.60 21.56 53.27
N PHE A 59 18.78 20.90 54.10
CA PHE A 59 17.82 19.89 53.63
C PHE A 59 16.66 20.48 52.82
N CYS A 60 16.22 21.71 53.12
CA CYS A 60 15.25 22.47 52.32
C CYS A 60 15.88 22.95 51.00
N LEU A 61 17.17 23.32 51.01
CA LEU A 61 17.95 23.64 49.81
C LEU A 61 18.29 22.40 49.00
N LEU A 62 18.44 21.22 49.60
CA LEU A 62 18.53 19.94 48.89
C LEU A 62 17.18 19.55 48.29
N ARG A 63 16.06 19.74 49.02
CA ARG A 63 14.71 19.54 48.46
C ARG A 63 14.39 20.52 47.33
N SER A 64 14.90 21.75 47.39
CA SER A 64 14.76 22.72 46.29
C SER A 64 15.84 22.58 45.22
N ALA A 65 16.98 21.93 45.49
CA ALA A 65 17.93 21.48 44.48
C ALA A 65 17.38 20.28 43.69
N HIS A 66 16.61 19.40 44.34
CA HIS A 66 15.76 18.43 43.65
C HIS A 66 14.61 19.09 42.87
N ALA A 67 14.26 20.35 43.18
CA ALA A 67 13.28 21.14 42.42
C ALA A 67 13.91 22.09 41.39
N LEU A 68 15.25 22.22 41.37
CA LEU A 68 16.04 23.01 40.40
C LEU A 68 16.83 22.12 39.44
N LEU A 69 16.79 20.80 39.63
CA LEU A 69 16.80 19.86 38.51
C LEU A 69 15.45 20.00 37.77
N SER A 70 15.31 21.10 37.03
CA SER A 70 14.44 21.09 35.86
C SER A 70 14.78 19.80 35.08
N PRO A 71 13.80 18.93 34.75
CA PRO A 71 14.08 17.79 33.90
C PRO A 71 14.33 18.34 32.48
N LYS A 72 15.53 18.88 32.26
CA LYS A 72 16.07 19.02 30.91
C LYS A 72 16.40 17.61 30.45
N GLY A 73 15.41 16.96 29.85
CA GLY A 73 15.62 15.76 29.05
C GLY A 73 14.60 14.64 29.16
N ILE A 74 13.41 14.81 29.77
CA ILE A 74 12.38 13.77 29.60
C ILE A 74 11.76 13.93 28.22
N ASN A 75 12.14 13.05 27.30
CA ASN A 75 11.55 12.99 25.98
C ASN A 75 10.14 12.37 26.10
N PHE A 76 9.09 13.17 25.89
CA PHE A 76 7.70 12.72 26.00
C PHE A 76 7.35 11.63 24.97
N GLU A 77 8.06 11.58 23.85
CA GLU A 77 7.89 10.53 22.85
C GLU A 77 8.44 9.19 23.35
N VAL A 78 9.60 9.21 24.02
CA VAL A 78 10.17 8.02 24.72
C VAL A 78 9.18 7.51 25.76
N GLN A 79 8.64 8.38 26.61
CA GLN A 79 7.67 7.97 27.64
C GLN A 79 6.39 7.39 27.02
N ALA A 80 5.87 8.01 25.95
CA ALA A 80 4.68 7.54 25.25
C ALA A 80 4.90 6.16 24.61
N LEU A 81 6.03 5.97 23.93
CA LEU A 81 6.38 4.70 23.31
C LEU A 81 6.63 3.61 24.36
N MET A 82 7.30 3.91 25.47
CA MET A 82 7.47 2.94 26.56
C MET A 82 6.13 2.52 27.19
N ALA A 83 5.16 3.44 27.29
CA ALA A 83 3.81 3.09 27.73
C ALA A 83 3.06 2.22 26.71
N ILE A 84 3.30 2.40 25.41
CA ILE A 84 2.80 1.52 24.35
C ILE A 84 3.43 0.14 24.48
N LYS A 85 4.76 0.04 24.60
CA LYS A 85 5.49 -1.22 24.81
C LYS A 85 4.98 -1.96 26.04
N ALA A 86 4.73 -1.27 27.15
CA ALA A 86 4.19 -1.88 28.37
C ALA A 86 2.74 -2.41 28.23
N SER A 87 1.97 -1.90 27.27
CA SER A 87 0.59 -2.33 27.01
C SER A 87 0.50 -3.45 25.97
N LEU A 88 1.59 -3.68 25.23
CA LEU A 88 1.71 -4.73 24.23
C LEU A 88 2.46 -5.93 24.79
N VAL A 89 2.09 -7.11 24.31
CA VAL A 89 2.79 -8.36 24.59
C VAL A 89 3.53 -8.75 23.32
N ASP A 90 4.86 -8.74 23.41
CA ASP A 90 5.78 -9.03 22.32
C ASP A 90 6.44 -10.40 22.51
N PRO A 91 5.95 -11.46 21.83
CA PRO A 91 6.49 -12.80 21.99
C PRO A 91 7.87 -13.00 21.33
N HIS A 92 8.28 -12.09 20.44
CA HIS A 92 9.49 -12.24 19.62
C HIS A 92 10.60 -11.25 19.97
N GLY A 93 10.38 -10.36 20.95
CA GLY A 93 11.38 -9.38 21.40
C GLY A 93 11.72 -8.34 20.35
N ILE A 94 10.81 -8.06 19.42
CA ILE A 94 11.01 -7.06 18.35
C ILE A 94 11.20 -5.65 18.93
N LEU A 95 10.55 -5.36 20.06
CA LEU A 95 10.60 -4.09 20.79
C LEU A 95 11.75 -4.05 21.82
N ASP A 96 12.65 -5.03 21.85
CA ASP A 96 13.69 -5.13 22.88
C ASP A 96 14.64 -3.93 22.90
N ASN A 97 14.93 -3.34 21.74
CA ASN A 97 15.80 -2.16 21.65
C ASN A 97 15.13 -0.83 22.06
N TRP A 98 13.88 -0.86 22.53
CA TRP A 98 13.20 0.31 23.10
C TRP A 98 13.64 0.49 24.55
N ASP A 99 14.40 1.55 24.79
CA ASP A 99 15.06 1.85 26.06
C ASP A 99 14.47 3.11 26.70
N GLY A 100 13.89 2.98 27.90
CA GLY A 100 13.29 4.10 28.61
C GLY A 100 14.28 5.18 29.07
N ASP A 101 15.57 4.86 29.08
CA ASP A 101 16.65 5.78 29.44
C ASP A 101 17.27 6.48 28.20
N ALA A 102 16.81 6.16 26.99
CA ALA A 102 17.32 6.76 25.76
C ALA A 102 16.95 8.25 25.62
N VAL A 103 17.86 9.03 25.02
CA VAL A 103 17.67 10.47 24.77
C VAL A 103 16.61 10.72 23.68
N ASP A 104 16.57 9.86 22.66
CA ASP A 104 15.58 9.88 21.60
C ASP A 104 15.19 8.45 21.16
N PRO A 105 13.98 8.27 20.61
CA PRO A 105 13.49 6.96 20.19
C PRO A 105 13.79 6.65 18.72
N CYS A 106 14.59 7.47 18.01
CA CYS A 106 14.71 7.40 16.56
C CYS A 106 15.59 6.25 16.06
N SER A 107 16.37 5.65 16.94
CA SER A 107 17.13 4.42 16.67
C SER A 107 16.35 3.14 17.02
N TRP A 108 15.13 3.26 17.52
CA TRP A 108 14.34 2.11 17.96
C TRP A 108 13.73 1.37 16.78
N ASN A 109 13.59 0.05 16.92
CA ASN A 109 12.98 -0.77 15.87
C ASN A 109 11.54 -0.30 15.65
N MET A 110 11.14 -0.26 14.38
CA MET A 110 9.75 0.02 13.99
C MET A 110 9.25 1.45 14.33
N VAL A 111 10.17 2.34 14.74
CA VAL A 111 9.93 3.77 14.94
C VAL A 111 10.65 4.53 13.84
N THR A 112 9.96 5.45 13.16
CA THR A 112 10.56 6.34 12.16
C THR A 112 10.44 7.78 12.62
N CYS A 113 11.55 8.52 12.54
CA CYS A 113 11.61 9.93 12.89
C CYS A 113 11.79 10.85 11.68
N SER A 114 11.38 12.11 11.85
CA SER A 114 11.71 13.19 10.92
C SER A 114 13.18 13.59 11.00
N PRO A 115 13.70 14.40 10.04
CA PRO A 115 15.04 14.98 10.13
C PRO A 115 15.27 15.87 11.36
N GLN A 116 14.18 16.29 12.03
CA GLN A 116 14.22 17.06 13.28
C GLN A 116 14.08 16.17 14.52
N SER A 117 14.20 14.84 14.37
CA SER A 117 14.14 13.84 15.45
C SER A 117 12.79 13.75 16.18
N PHE A 118 11.68 14.04 15.48
CA PHE A 118 10.33 13.79 16.01
C PHE A 118 9.80 12.47 15.48
N VAL A 119 9.07 11.71 16.29
CA VAL A 119 8.43 10.46 15.87
C VAL A 119 7.29 10.77 14.88
N ILE A 120 7.46 10.32 13.64
CA ILE A 120 6.48 10.52 12.56
C ILE A 120 5.77 9.24 12.14
N SER A 121 6.34 8.06 12.40
CA SER A 121 5.66 6.80 12.10
C SER A 121 5.95 5.71 13.13
N LEU A 122 4.89 4.98 13.48
CA LEU A 122 4.95 3.75 14.27
C LEU A 122 4.40 2.61 13.41
N GLY A 123 5.29 1.75 12.92
CA GLY A 123 4.96 0.71 11.94
C GLY A 123 5.39 -0.67 12.41
N ILE A 124 4.48 -1.40 13.06
CA ILE A 124 4.76 -2.73 13.63
C ILE A 124 3.82 -3.80 13.03
N PRO A 125 3.77 -3.98 11.70
CA PRO A 125 2.84 -4.92 11.07
C PRO A 125 3.33 -6.37 11.19
N SER A 126 2.39 -7.32 11.30
CA SER A 126 2.66 -8.76 11.18
C SER A 126 3.66 -9.33 12.19
N GLN A 127 3.71 -8.79 13.42
CA GLN A 127 4.67 -9.22 14.46
C GLN A 127 4.04 -10.13 15.54
N ASN A 128 2.80 -10.58 15.32
CA ASN A 128 2.05 -11.41 16.27
C ASN A 128 1.91 -10.77 17.66
N LEU A 129 1.90 -9.44 17.72
CA LEU A 129 1.76 -8.69 18.97
C LEU A 129 0.35 -8.88 19.54
N SER A 130 0.24 -8.99 20.86
CA SER A 130 -1.06 -8.99 21.55
C SER A 130 -1.09 -7.91 22.64
N GLY A 131 -2.16 -7.86 23.44
CA GLY A 131 -2.36 -6.80 24.44
C GLY A 131 -3.31 -5.71 23.94
N THR A 132 -3.10 -4.46 24.36
CA THR A 132 -3.99 -3.33 24.03
C THR A 132 -3.21 -2.10 23.56
N LEU A 133 -3.84 -1.23 22.78
CA LEU A 133 -3.23 0.03 22.33
C LEU A 133 -3.32 1.09 23.44
N SER A 134 -2.16 1.50 23.96
CA SER A 134 -2.08 2.49 25.04
C SER A 134 -2.64 3.87 24.62
N PRO A 135 -3.44 4.54 25.47
CA PRO A 135 -3.88 5.92 25.24
C PRO A 135 -2.74 6.93 25.10
N SER A 136 -1.55 6.59 25.61
CA SER A 136 -0.34 7.42 25.53
C SER A 136 0.09 7.70 24.08
N ILE A 137 -0.39 6.93 23.09
CA ILE A 137 -0.19 7.22 21.67
C ILE A 137 -0.63 8.63 21.29
N GLY A 138 -1.62 9.21 21.98
CA GLY A 138 -2.07 10.58 21.76
C GLY A 138 -1.04 11.66 22.12
N ASN A 139 0.06 11.30 22.80
CA ASN A 139 1.15 12.23 23.11
C ASN A 139 2.17 12.38 21.96
N LEU A 140 2.12 11.50 20.95
CA LEU A 140 3.01 11.54 19.79
C LEU A 140 2.47 12.52 18.73
N THR A 141 2.40 13.82 19.04
CA THR A 141 1.64 14.81 18.26
C THR A 141 2.10 15.01 16.81
N ASN A 142 3.35 14.63 16.48
CA ASN A 142 3.92 14.72 15.14
C ASN A 142 3.68 13.48 14.28
N LEU A 143 2.98 12.48 14.81
CA LEU A 143 2.83 11.19 14.19
C LEU A 143 1.90 11.29 12.96
N GLN A 144 2.43 10.86 11.81
CA GLN A 144 1.79 10.91 10.49
C GLN A 144 1.26 9.54 10.06
N SER A 145 1.86 8.44 10.53
CA SER A 145 1.48 7.09 10.13
C SER A 145 1.52 6.09 11.28
N VAL A 146 0.37 5.49 11.62
CA VAL A 146 0.24 4.34 12.54
C VAL A 146 -0.16 3.11 11.72
N VAL A 147 0.67 2.08 11.76
CA VAL A 147 0.55 0.87 10.95
C VAL A 147 0.75 -0.33 11.88
N LEU A 148 -0.34 -0.92 12.36
CA LEU A 148 -0.34 -2.02 13.35
C LEU A 148 -1.10 -3.26 12.84
N GLN A 149 -1.31 -3.37 11.53
CA GLN A 149 -2.10 -4.44 10.93
C GLN A 149 -1.50 -5.83 11.11
N ASN A 150 -2.35 -6.85 10.99
CA ASN A 150 -1.98 -8.27 11.08
C ASN A 150 -1.32 -8.65 12.41
N ASN A 151 -1.84 -8.12 13.51
CA ASN A 151 -1.44 -8.53 14.86
C ASN A 151 -2.65 -9.12 15.61
N ASN A 152 -2.46 -9.46 16.86
CA ASN A 152 -3.47 -10.01 17.74
C ASN A 152 -3.86 -8.99 18.85
N ILE A 153 -3.82 -7.69 18.53
CA ILE A 153 -4.09 -6.59 19.47
C ILE A 153 -5.59 -6.52 19.73
N THR A 154 -5.96 -6.33 21.01
CA THR A 154 -7.33 -6.35 21.51
C THR A 154 -7.73 -5.02 22.15
N GLY A 155 -9.00 -4.91 22.56
CA GLY A 155 -9.53 -3.75 23.27
C GLY A 155 -10.01 -2.63 22.34
N PRO A 156 -10.49 -1.50 22.91
CA PRO A 156 -10.99 -0.38 22.11
C PRO A 156 -9.85 0.49 21.55
N ILE A 157 -10.14 1.20 20.46
CA ILE A 157 -9.28 2.29 20.00
C ILE A 157 -9.33 3.41 21.05
N PRO A 158 -8.18 3.86 21.60
CA PRO A 158 -8.17 4.95 22.56
C PRO A 158 -8.64 6.26 21.91
N SER A 159 -9.53 6.97 22.60
CA SER A 159 -10.11 8.23 22.10
C SER A 159 -9.05 9.31 21.86
N GLU A 160 -7.93 9.23 22.58
CA GLU A 160 -6.75 10.07 22.53
C GLU A 160 -6.05 10.04 21.17
N LEU A 161 -6.23 8.97 20.38
CA LEU A 161 -5.74 8.91 19.00
C LEU A 161 -6.29 10.06 18.15
N GLY A 162 -7.49 10.55 18.47
CA GLY A 162 -8.11 11.71 17.83
C GLY A 162 -7.39 13.05 18.07
N LYS A 163 -6.37 13.09 18.94
CA LYS A 163 -5.52 14.28 19.17
C LYS A 163 -4.42 14.45 18.11
N LEU A 164 -4.14 13.41 17.32
CA LEU A 164 -3.00 13.36 16.38
C LEU A 164 -3.29 14.15 15.10
N SER A 165 -3.26 15.47 15.18
CA SER A 165 -3.68 16.36 14.08
C SER A 165 -2.88 16.28 12.78
N MET A 166 -1.71 15.61 12.80
CA MET A 166 -0.84 15.38 11.65
C MET A 166 -1.01 13.98 11.04
N LEU A 167 -1.86 13.13 11.61
CA LEU A 167 -2.02 11.75 11.19
C LEU A 167 -2.65 11.68 9.79
N GLN A 168 -1.98 11.01 8.87
CA GLN A 168 -2.38 10.82 7.48
C GLN A 168 -2.83 9.37 7.22
N THR A 169 -2.17 8.41 7.87
CA THR A 169 -2.41 6.98 7.71
C THR A 169 -2.67 6.31 9.06
N LEU A 170 -3.80 5.61 9.16
CA LEU A 170 -4.14 4.75 10.28
C LEU A 170 -4.60 3.39 9.75
N ASP A 171 -3.76 2.37 9.95
CA ASP A 171 -4.06 0.98 9.62
C ASP A 171 -4.01 0.10 10.87
N LEU A 172 -5.18 -0.36 11.29
CA LEU A 172 -5.38 -1.28 12.41
C LEU A 172 -6.05 -2.59 11.95
N SER A 173 -6.01 -2.87 10.64
CA SER A 173 -6.71 -4.00 10.04
C SER A 173 -6.18 -5.36 10.51
N ASN A 174 -7.03 -6.40 10.40
CA ASN A 174 -6.67 -7.77 10.78
C ASN A 174 -6.09 -7.85 12.20
N ASN A 175 -6.89 -7.40 13.18
CA ASN A 175 -6.59 -7.45 14.60
C ASN A 175 -7.84 -7.94 15.35
N LEU A 176 -7.82 -7.87 16.68
CA LEU A 176 -8.92 -8.22 17.57
C LEU A 176 -9.47 -6.99 18.30
N PHE A 177 -9.34 -5.79 17.73
CA PHE A 177 -9.90 -4.58 18.32
C PHE A 177 -11.43 -4.70 18.43
N ASN A 178 -11.99 -4.18 19.52
CA ASN A 178 -13.41 -4.29 19.85
C ASN A 178 -14.00 -2.96 20.35
N GLY A 179 -15.30 -2.96 20.65
CA GLY A 179 -16.00 -1.75 21.06
C GLY A 179 -16.34 -0.82 19.89
N GLU A 180 -16.74 0.41 20.21
CA GLU A 180 -17.18 1.39 19.21
C GLU A 180 -16.00 2.13 18.56
N ILE A 181 -16.17 2.52 17.29
CA ILE A 181 -15.23 3.42 16.62
C ILE A 181 -15.33 4.80 17.29
N PRO A 182 -14.25 5.37 17.85
CA PRO A 182 -14.35 6.63 18.58
C PRO A 182 -14.73 7.81 17.66
N GLN A 183 -15.70 8.62 18.08
CA GLN A 183 -16.07 9.85 17.37
C GLN A 183 -14.90 10.84 17.25
N SER A 184 -13.93 10.77 18.17
CA SER A 184 -12.73 11.61 18.16
C SER A 184 -11.85 11.38 16.92
N LEU A 185 -11.94 10.23 16.23
CA LEU A 185 -11.24 10.01 14.96
C LEU A 185 -11.70 10.98 13.87
N GLY A 186 -12.95 11.46 13.93
CA GLY A 186 -13.47 12.49 13.05
C GLY A 186 -12.78 13.86 13.20
N HIS A 187 -11.99 14.07 14.26
CA HIS A 187 -11.20 15.29 14.44
C HIS A 187 -9.89 15.31 13.64
N LEU A 188 -9.46 14.17 13.08
CA LEU A 188 -8.20 14.01 12.34
C LEU A 188 -8.30 14.59 10.94
N ARG A 189 -8.10 15.91 10.81
CA ARG A 189 -8.35 16.63 9.55
C ARG A 189 -7.40 16.28 8.40
N THR A 190 -6.23 15.73 8.70
CA THR A 190 -5.21 15.32 7.72
C THR A 190 -5.32 13.86 7.31
N LEU A 191 -6.22 13.08 7.93
CA LEU A 191 -6.31 11.64 7.72
C LEU A 191 -6.85 11.36 6.32
N GLN A 192 -6.06 10.66 5.52
CA GLN A 192 -6.37 10.28 4.14
C GLN A 192 -6.67 8.79 4.02
N TYR A 193 -6.10 7.98 4.91
CA TYR A 193 -6.16 6.54 4.86
C TYR A 193 -6.59 5.96 6.21
N LEU A 194 -7.78 5.35 6.26
CA LEU A 194 -8.30 4.68 7.44
C LEU A 194 -8.71 3.24 7.11
N ARG A 195 -8.00 2.27 7.68
CA ARG A 195 -8.27 0.84 7.49
C ARG A 195 -8.48 0.16 8.84
N LEU A 196 -9.72 -0.31 9.07
CA LEU A 196 -10.17 -0.98 10.30
C LEU A 196 -10.78 -2.36 10.02
N ASN A 197 -10.66 -2.88 8.79
CA ASN A 197 -11.31 -4.12 8.40
C ASN A 197 -10.78 -5.35 9.15
N ASN A 198 -11.61 -6.39 9.22
CA ASN A 198 -11.29 -7.66 9.88
C ASN A 198 -10.88 -7.47 11.35
N ASN A 199 -11.81 -6.89 12.11
CA ASN A 199 -11.72 -6.66 13.56
C ASN A 199 -13.08 -7.02 14.20
N SER A 200 -13.25 -6.74 15.50
CA SER A 200 -14.49 -6.96 16.24
C SER A 200 -15.20 -5.65 16.64
N PHE A 201 -15.08 -4.58 15.83
CA PHE A 201 -15.75 -3.31 16.12
C PHE A 201 -17.28 -3.46 16.09
N SER A 202 -17.97 -2.81 17.03
CA SER A 202 -19.42 -2.84 17.18
C SER A 202 -20.02 -1.44 17.21
N GLY A 203 -21.35 -1.32 17.17
CA GLY A 203 -22.05 -0.03 17.17
C GLY A 203 -22.11 0.62 15.78
N GLU A 204 -22.61 1.85 15.73
CA GLU A 204 -22.78 2.58 14.46
C GLU A 204 -21.47 3.22 13.99
N CYS A 205 -21.30 3.34 12.67
CA CYS A 205 -20.20 4.13 12.11
C CYS A 205 -20.42 5.62 12.45
N PRO A 206 -19.50 6.28 13.19
CA PRO A 206 -19.70 7.67 13.59
C PRO A 206 -19.84 8.60 12.38
N VAL A 207 -20.89 9.41 12.36
CA VAL A 207 -21.14 10.41 11.30
C VAL A 207 -19.93 11.35 11.11
N SER A 208 -19.20 11.64 12.19
CA SER A 208 -17.97 12.42 12.15
C SER A 208 -16.86 11.79 11.29
N VAL A 209 -16.73 10.46 11.31
CA VAL A 209 -15.76 9.70 10.51
C VAL A 209 -16.25 9.56 9.07
N ALA A 210 -17.55 9.29 8.89
CA ALA A 210 -18.16 9.21 7.56
C ALA A 210 -18.06 10.53 6.78
N ASN A 211 -18.12 11.68 7.46
CA ASN A 211 -18.09 13.02 6.86
C ASN A 211 -16.69 13.64 6.75
N MET A 212 -15.62 12.86 6.90
CA MET A 212 -14.25 13.37 6.77
C MET A 212 -13.93 13.68 5.30
N ALA A 213 -13.81 14.96 4.95
CA ALA A 213 -13.63 15.40 3.57
C ALA A 213 -12.26 15.08 2.95
N GLN A 214 -11.21 14.91 3.77
CA GLN A 214 -9.86 14.58 3.31
C GLN A 214 -9.61 13.07 3.22
N LEU A 215 -10.53 12.25 3.73
CA LEU A 215 -10.40 10.80 3.74
C LEU A 215 -10.56 10.28 2.31
N SER A 216 -9.49 9.70 1.76
CA SER A 216 -9.50 9.14 0.40
C SER A 216 -9.92 7.68 0.41
N PHE A 217 -9.55 6.94 1.45
CA PHE A 217 -9.84 5.52 1.60
C PHE A 217 -10.37 5.20 3.00
N LEU A 218 -11.49 4.48 3.08
CA LEU A 218 -12.12 4.02 4.32
C LEU A 218 -12.53 2.55 4.22
N ASP A 219 -11.88 1.65 4.94
CA ASP A 219 -12.29 0.24 5.00
C ASP A 219 -12.74 -0.16 6.39
N LEU A 220 -14.03 -0.47 6.52
CA LEU A 220 -14.71 -0.94 7.72
C LEU A 220 -15.24 -2.37 7.55
N SER A 221 -14.84 -3.07 6.49
CA SER A 221 -15.38 -4.39 6.16
C SER A 221 -15.05 -5.46 7.21
N TYR A 222 -15.85 -6.52 7.28
CA TYR A 222 -15.63 -7.66 8.18
C TYR A 222 -15.47 -7.22 9.65
N ASN A 223 -16.46 -6.51 10.16
CA ASN A 223 -16.59 -6.13 11.56
C ASN A 223 -18.01 -6.48 12.06
N ASN A 224 -18.35 -6.10 13.29
CA ASN A 224 -19.68 -6.28 13.86
C ASN A 224 -20.46 -4.95 13.95
N LEU A 225 -20.24 -4.04 12.99
CA LEU A 225 -20.90 -2.74 12.96
C LEU A 225 -22.40 -2.89 12.73
N SER A 226 -23.18 -1.98 13.29
CA SER A 226 -24.64 -1.96 13.24
C SER A 226 -25.19 -0.64 12.71
N GLY A 227 -26.49 -0.60 12.40
CA GLY A 227 -27.22 0.62 12.06
C GLY A 227 -27.22 0.94 10.57
N SER A 228 -27.74 2.12 10.22
CA SER A 228 -27.85 2.55 8.82
C SER A 228 -26.49 3.02 8.28
N VAL A 229 -26.17 2.66 7.03
CA VAL A 229 -24.94 3.14 6.37
C VAL A 229 -24.96 4.68 6.27
N PRO A 230 -24.05 5.41 6.95
CA PRO A 230 -24.00 6.87 6.83
C PRO A 230 -23.53 7.27 5.43
N ARG A 231 -23.81 8.51 5.02
CA ARG A 231 -23.26 9.05 3.77
C ARG A 231 -21.75 9.25 3.93
N ILE A 232 -20.98 8.28 3.44
CA ILE A 232 -19.52 8.33 3.48
C ILE A 232 -19.03 9.27 2.37
N LEU A 233 -18.21 10.26 2.73
CA LEU A 233 -17.61 11.23 1.81
C LEU A 233 -16.27 10.77 1.24
N ALA A 234 -15.73 9.65 1.72
CA ALA A 234 -14.48 9.09 1.22
C ALA A 234 -14.60 8.65 -0.24
N LYS A 235 -13.54 8.86 -1.03
CA LYS A 235 -13.53 8.55 -2.48
C LYS A 235 -13.69 7.05 -2.74
N SER A 236 -13.11 6.22 -1.89
CA SER A 236 -13.23 4.76 -1.92
C SER A 236 -13.55 4.28 -0.51
N PHE A 237 -14.59 3.47 -0.36
CA PHE A 237 -14.93 2.88 0.93
C PHE A 237 -15.48 1.46 0.80
N SER A 238 -15.32 0.67 1.86
CA SER A 238 -15.91 -0.66 2.00
C SER A 238 -16.52 -0.83 3.39
N ILE A 239 -17.73 -1.37 3.44
CA ILE A 239 -18.45 -1.73 4.68
C ILE A 239 -19.00 -3.17 4.62
N VAL A 240 -18.57 -3.94 3.61
CA VAL A 240 -19.05 -5.29 3.33
C VAL A 240 -18.71 -6.23 4.49
N GLY A 241 -19.52 -7.26 4.75
CA GLY A 241 -19.22 -8.25 5.79
C GLY A 241 -19.53 -7.78 7.22
N ASN A 242 -20.30 -6.70 7.39
CA ASN A 242 -20.89 -6.31 8.68
C ASN A 242 -22.33 -6.84 8.75
N PRO A 243 -22.63 -7.85 9.59
CA PRO A 243 -23.92 -8.54 9.58
C PRO A 243 -25.09 -7.71 10.14
N LEU A 244 -24.82 -6.62 10.86
CA LEU A 244 -25.85 -5.80 11.52
C LEU A 244 -26.10 -4.45 10.81
N VAL A 245 -25.53 -4.23 9.62
CA VAL A 245 -25.69 -3.00 8.83
C VAL A 245 -26.86 -3.12 7.85
N CYS A 246 -27.76 -2.14 7.86
CA CYS A 246 -28.94 -2.09 6.98
C CYS A 246 -28.78 -1.05 5.86
N THR A 247 -29.19 -1.40 4.64
CA THR A 247 -29.04 -0.57 3.43
C THR A 247 -30.18 0.43 3.19
N THR A 248 -31.24 0.42 4.00
CA THR A 248 -32.43 1.25 3.81
C THR A 248 -32.78 2.05 5.05
N ALA A 249 -32.74 3.39 4.94
CA ALA A 249 -33.06 4.36 6.00
C ALA A 249 -34.56 4.42 6.39
N LYS A 250 -35.30 3.31 6.27
CA LYS A 250 -36.76 3.25 6.49
C LYS A 250 -37.24 2.25 7.53
N GLU A 251 -36.36 1.49 8.17
CA GLU A 251 -36.74 0.58 9.26
C GLU A 251 -35.97 0.92 10.52
N THR A 252 -36.71 1.24 11.58
CA THR A 252 -36.18 1.72 12.86
C THR A 252 -35.62 0.63 13.76
N ASN A 253 -35.63 -0.65 13.35
CA ASN A 253 -35.05 -1.76 14.12
C ASN A 253 -34.48 -2.85 13.20
N CYS A 254 -33.15 -2.89 13.06
CA CYS A 254 -32.42 -3.96 12.40
C CYS A 254 -32.30 -5.17 13.36
N HIS A 255 -33.26 -6.09 13.34
CA HIS A 255 -33.12 -7.37 14.05
C HIS A 255 -32.39 -8.39 13.16
N GLY A 256 -31.21 -8.81 13.60
CA GLY A 256 -30.41 -9.85 12.97
C GLY A 256 -31.19 -11.16 12.85
N MET A 257 -31.11 -11.80 11.68
CA MET A 257 -31.75 -13.07 11.42
C MET A 257 -31.17 -14.16 12.33
N THR A 258 -32.01 -14.69 13.23
CA THR A 258 -31.78 -15.99 13.89
C THR A 258 -32.59 -17.06 13.15
N LEU A 259 -31.98 -18.22 12.93
CA LEU A 259 -32.54 -19.35 12.19
C LEU A 259 -33.62 -20.15 12.96
N MET A 260 -34.61 -20.60 12.17
CA MET A 260 -35.52 -21.77 12.31
C MET A 260 -36.77 -21.69 13.22
N PRO A 261 -37.79 -22.58 13.03
CA PRO A 261 -38.29 -23.25 11.81
C PRO A 261 -39.83 -23.08 11.62
N MET A 262 -40.37 -23.67 10.55
CA MET A 262 -41.82 -23.74 10.25
C MET A 262 -42.67 -24.34 11.38
N SER A 263 -43.82 -23.71 11.65
CA SER A 263 -45.07 -24.41 11.92
C SER A 263 -46.26 -23.61 11.38
N MET A 264 -47.12 -24.30 10.64
CA MET A 264 -48.50 -23.88 10.37
C MET A 264 -49.33 -24.02 11.65
N ASP A 265 -50.31 -23.12 11.83
CA ASP A 265 -51.70 -23.57 12.00
C ASP A 265 -52.70 -22.46 11.67
N LEU A 266 -53.77 -22.88 11.00
CA LEU A 266 -55.00 -22.14 10.74
C LEU A 266 -55.80 -21.93 12.04
N ASN A 267 -56.43 -20.76 12.21
CA ASN A 267 -57.90 -20.68 12.29
C ASN A 267 -58.43 -19.23 12.47
N THR A 268 -59.29 -18.84 11.52
CA THR A 268 -60.70 -18.47 11.76
C THR A 268 -61.05 -17.15 12.46
N THR A 269 -61.43 -16.19 11.61
CA THR A 269 -62.58 -15.25 11.67
C THR A 269 -62.91 -14.51 12.99
N GLN A 270 -63.02 -13.18 12.93
CA GLN A 270 -64.30 -12.46 12.78
C GLN A 270 -64.13 -10.95 12.91
N SER A 271 -64.95 -10.25 12.14
CA SER A 271 -65.19 -8.82 12.10
C SER A 271 -65.96 -8.29 13.32
N ALA A 272 -65.82 -6.96 13.50
CA ALA A 272 -66.84 -5.99 13.92
C ALA A 272 -66.86 -5.45 15.38
N SER A 273 -66.62 -4.14 15.41
CA SER A 273 -67.39 -3.07 16.08
C SER A 273 -67.33 -2.84 17.60
N LEU A 274 -66.92 -1.58 17.88
CA LEU A 274 -67.52 -0.59 18.81
C LEU A 274 -67.68 -0.87 20.31
N SER A 275 -66.99 -0.04 21.11
CA SER A 275 -67.54 0.95 22.06
C SER A 275 -66.83 0.95 23.42
N GLY A 276 -66.66 2.13 24.03
CA GLY A 276 -66.30 2.24 25.46
C GLY A 276 -65.25 3.28 25.83
N THR A 277 -65.61 4.55 25.72
CA THR A 277 -64.96 5.75 26.30
C THR A 277 -64.58 5.65 27.79
N GLN A 278 -63.53 6.35 28.24
CA GLN A 278 -63.54 7.53 29.16
C GLN A 278 -62.18 8.27 29.11
N LYS A 279 -62.14 9.53 28.62
CA LYS A 279 -61.94 10.82 29.36
C LYS A 279 -60.51 11.07 29.88
N THR A 280 -59.89 12.26 29.86
CA THR A 280 -60.02 13.60 29.25
C THR A 280 -58.78 14.37 29.74
N HIS A 281 -58.12 15.18 28.89
CA HIS A 281 -57.92 16.62 29.12
C HIS A 281 -57.27 17.29 27.90
N LYS A 282 -57.96 18.31 27.38
CA LYS A 282 -57.48 19.29 26.39
C LYS A 282 -56.88 20.48 27.15
N ILE A 283 -55.87 21.15 26.59
CA ILE A 283 -55.97 22.47 25.95
C ILE A 283 -54.56 22.93 25.56
N ALA A 284 -54.50 23.55 24.39
CA ALA A 284 -53.33 24.04 23.71
C ALA A 284 -53.35 25.59 23.67
N ILE A 285 -52.16 26.17 23.49
CA ILE A 285 -51.85 27.44 22.79
C ILE A 285 -52.22 28.76 23.48
N ALA A 286 -51.17 29.52 23.84
CA ALA A 286 -50.97 30.91 23.42
C ALA A 286 -49.61 31.43 23.91
N PHE A 287 -48.56 31.44 23.07
CA PHE A 287 -47.40 32.36 23.12
C PHE A 287 -46.44 32.10 21.93
N GLY A 288 -46.98 32.13 20.70
CA GLY A 288 -46.24 31.75 19.48
C GLY A 288 -46.20 32.80 18.38
N LEU A 289 -46.25 34.11 18.70
CA LEU A 289 -46.28 35.16 17.67
C LEU A 289 -45.24 36.28 17.81
N SER A 290 -44.28 36.20 18.75
CA SER A 290 -43.17 37.18 18.82
C SER A 290 -41.80 36.60 18.43
N LEU A 291 -41.59 35.28 18.53
CA LEU A 291 -40.31 34.64 18.20
C LEU A 291 -40.12 34.38 16.69
N GLY A 292 -41.22 34.27 15.93
CA GLY A 292 -41.18 33.93 14.50
C GLY A 292 -40.64 35.07 13.62
N CYS A 293 -40.94 36.33 13.96
CA CYS A 293 -40.51 37.46 13.14
C CYS A 293 -39.01 37.74 13.27
N LEU A 294 -38.40 37.50 14.44
CA LEU A 294 -36.96 37.69 14.64
C LEU A 294 -36.13 36.61 13.93
N SER A 295 -36.60 35.36 13.89
CA SER A 295 -35.88 34.29 13.17
C SER A 295 -35.92 34.46 11.66
N PHE A 296 -37.03 34.98 11.11
CA PHE A 296 -37.18 35.22 9.68
C PHE A 296 -36.28 36.37 9.19
N ILE A 297 -36.16 37.44 9.98
CA ILE A 297 -35.27 38.56 9.67
C ILE A 297 -33.80 38.10 9.72
N ALA A 298 -33.42 37.28 10.71
CA ALA A 298 -32.06 36.72 10.79
C ALA A 298 -31.74 35.77 9.62
N LEU A 299 -32.71 34.99 9.15
CA LEU A 299 -32.58 34.11 7.99
C LEU A 299 -32.35 34.93 6.70
N VAL A 300 -33.12 36.00 6.51
CA VAL A 300 -32.96 36.88 5.34
C VAL A 300 -31.62 37.61 5.39
N PHE A 301 -31.21 38.12 6.56
CA PHE A 301 -29.90 38.77 6.72
C PHE A 301 -28.74 37.78 6.50
N GLY A 302 -28.88 36.55 7.00
CA GLY A 302 -27.92 35.46 6.80
C GLY A 302 -27.78 35.08 5.32
N LEU A 303 -28.89 35.02 4.58
CA LEU A 303 -28.89 34.77 3.14
C LEU A 303 -28.25 35.92 2.36
N VAL A 304 -28.48 37.19 2.76
CA VAL A 304 -27.84 38.36 2.13
C VAL A 304 -26.34 38.42 2.42
N ILE A 305 -25.89 38.08 3.63
CA ILE A 305 -24.47 37.98 3.99
C ILE A 305 -23.82 36.80 3.26
N TRP A 306 -24.49 35.65 3.17
CA TRP A 306 -24.01 34.49 2.42
C TRP A 306 -23.90 34.79 0.92
N TRP A 307 -24.86 35.53 0.35
CA TRP A 307 -24.84 35.93 -1.05
C TRP A 307 -23.74 36.96 -1.34
N ARG A 308 -23.50 37.92 -0.42
CA ARG A 308 -22.35 38.84 -0.49
C ARG A 308 -21.02 38.12 -0.31
N HIS A 309 -20.94 37.12 0.58
CA HIS A 309 -19.72 36.35 0.81
C HIS A 309 -19.39 35.42 -0.37
N LYS A 310 -20.42 34.81 -0.99
CA LYS A 310 -20.27 33.99 -2.19
C LYS A 310 -19.84 34.82 -3.40
N ARG A 311 -20.35 36.05 -3.54
CA ARG A 311 -19.87 37.01 -4.55
C ARG A 311 -18.43 37.47 -4.31
N ASN A 312 -18.02 37.70 -3.06
CA ASN A 312 -16.63 38.05 -2.74
C ASN A 312 -15.64 36.87 -2.91
N LYS A 313 -16.08 35.61 -2.79
CA LYS A 313 -15.24 34.43 -3.09
C LYS A 313 -15.08 34.16 -4.59
N GLN A 314 -15.98 34.64 -5.44
CA GLN A 314 -15.83 34.57 -6.90
C GLN A 314 -15.02 35.73 -7.48
N ALA A 315 -14.68 36.76 -6.69
CA ALA A 315 -13.79 37.86 -7.08
C ALA A 315 -12.35 37.72 -6.54
N PHE A 316 -12.02 36.60 -5.87
CA PHE A 316 -10.66 36.28 -5.39
C PHE A 316 -10.09 35.01 -6.06
N PHE A 317 -10.74 34.55 -7.13
CA PHE A 317 -10.27 33.47 -8.00
C PHE A 317 -9.47 34.06 -9.16
N ASP A 318 -8.40 34.76 -8.84
CA ASP A 318 -7.27 34.88 -9.74
C ASP A 318 -6.00 35.12 -8.91
N VAL A 319 -4.93 34.41 -9.27
CA VAL A 319 -3.53 34.58 -8.85
C VAL A 319 -3.00 33.84 -7.59
N LYS A 320 -2.09 32.88 -7.90
CA LYS A 320 -0.92 32.30 -7.18
C LYS A 320 -1.18 31.25 -6.08
N ASP A 321 -0.90 29.96 -6.27
CA ASP A 321 0.34 29.20 -6.62
C ASP A 321 1.12 28.71 -5.38
N ARG A 322 1.37 27.39 -5.34
CA ARG A 322 2.30 26.57 -4.52
C ARG A 322 1.97 26.29 -3.05
N HIS A 323 1.67 25.02 -2.77
CA HIS A 323 2.54 24.07 -2.03
C HIS A 323 1.84 22.70 -2.06
N HIS A 324 2.45 21.70 -2.72
CA HIS A 324 2.04 20.30 -2.61
C HIS A 324 3.22 19.53 -2.01
N GLU A 325 2.94 18.86 -0.89
CA GLU A 325 3.85 18.11 -0.04
C GLU A 325 4.59 17.01 -0.81
N GLU A 326 5.84 16.81 -0.39
CA GLU A 326 6.80 15.90 -0.98
C GLU A 326 6.58 14.48 -0.46
N VAL A 327 6.29 13.55 -1.37
CA VAL A 327 6.34 12.11 -1.12
C VAL A 327 7.78 11.64 -1.38
N TYR A 328 8.52 11.30 -0.34
CA TYR A 328 9.88 10.74 -0.43
C TYR A 328 9.79 9.21 -0.59
N LEU A 329 9.64 8.71 -1.82
CA LEU A 329 9.73 7.28 -2.16
C LEU A 329 11.18 6.89 -2.55
N GLY A 330 12.05 6.64 -1.55
CA GLY A 330 13.39 6.06 -1.74
C GLY A 330 14.37 6.84 -2.64
N ASN A 331 15.40 6.14 -3.17
CA ASN A 331 16.45 6.69 -4.07
C ASN A 331 15.94 7.15 -5.46
N LEU A 332 14.62 7.22 -5.68
CA LEU A 332 14.05 7.63 -6.96
C LEU A 332 14.20 9.14 -7.15
N LYS A 333 14.81 9.55 -8.28
CA LYS A 333 14.98 10.96 -8.58
C LYS A 333 13.64 11.57 -9.01
N ARG A 334 13.19 12.61 -8.31
CA ARG A 334 12.05 13.44 -8.77
C ARG A 334 12.55 14.44 -9.81
N PHE A 335 12.08 14.30 -11.04
CA PHE A 335 12.43 15.19 -12.15
C PHE A 335 11.46 16.35 -12.26
N GLN A 336 11.96 17.52 -12.66
CA GLN A 336 11.10 18.62 -13.07
C GLN A 336 10.63 18.41 -14.52
N LEU A 337 9.39 18.78 -14.84
CA LEU A 337 8.85 18.61 -16.20
C LEU A 337 9.74 19.28 -17.25
N ARG A 338 10.24 20.48 -16.97
CA ARG A 338 11.12 21.24 -17.86
C ARG A 338 12.46 20.53 -18.13
N GLU A 339 12.98 19.78 -17.16
CA GLU A 339 14.18 18.96 -17.34
C GLU A 339 13.93 17.86 -18.37
N LEU A 340 12.79 17.17 -18.26
CA LEU A 340 12.41 16.09 -19.18
C LEU A 340 11.98 16.61 -20.56
N GLU A 341 11.34 17.78 -20.63
CA GLU A 341 11.04 18.47 -21.89
C GLU A 341 12.33 18.80 -22.64
N ASN A 342 13.31 19.41 -21.97
CA ASN A 342 14.61 19.70 -22.57
C ASN A 342 15.32 18.40 -22.99
N ALA A 343 15.32 17.38 -22.14
CA ALA A 343 15.97 16.09 -22.42
C ALA A 343 15.37 15.38 -23.64
N THR A 344 14.07 15.52 -23.88
CA THR A 344 13.33 14.84 -24.95
C THR A 344 13.08 15.73 -26.19
N ASN A 345 13.66 16.93 -26.23
CA ASN A 345 13.37 17.96 -27.25
C ASN A 345 11.86 18.26 -27.38
N ASN A 346 11.26 18.63 -26.25
CA ASN A 346 9.83 18.93 -26.09
C ASN A 346 8.93 17.76 -26.53
N PHE A 347 9.27 16.54 -26.09
CA PHE A 347 8.57 15.32 -26.48
C PHE A 347 8.41 15.15 -28.00
N SER A 348 9.47 15.45 -28.76
CA SER A 348 9.43 15.38 -30.22
C SER A 348 9.06 13.99 -30.72
N ASN A 349 8.23 13.94 -31.76
CA ASN A 349 7.89 12.69 -32.45
C ASN A 349 9.12 11.92 -32.97
N LYS A 350 10.24 12.62 -33.22
CA LYS A 350 11.52 12.01 -33.65
C LYS A 350 12.16 11.15 -32.57
N ASN A 351 11.84 11.42 -31.29
CA ASN A 351 12.41 10.71 -30.14
C ASN A 351 11.51 9.58 -29.64
N ILE A 352 10.39 9.28 -30.31
CA ILE A 352 9.49 8.23 -29.86
C ILE A 352 10.14 6.86 -30.07
N LEU A 353 10.29 6.12 -28.96
CA LEU A 353 10.74 4.73 -28.92
C LEU A 353 9.57 3.76 -29.06
N GLY A 354 8.40 4.13 -28.55
CA GLY A 354 7.20 3.30 -28.62
C GLY A 354 5.92 4.09 -28.32
N LYS A 355 4.81 3.63 -28.90
CA LYS A 355 3.45 4.15 -28.63
C LYS A 355 2.59 2.99 -28.15
N GLY A 356 1.95 3.15 -27.00
CA GLY A 356 1.05 2.14 -26.41
C GLY A 356 -0.28 2.75 -25.96
N GLY A 357 -1.15 1.89 -25.42
CA GLY A 357 -2.42 2.29 -24.78
C GLY A 357 -2.19 3.14 -23.53
N PHE A 358 -1.04 2.97 -22.88
CA PHE A 358 -0.71 3.65 -21.63
C PHE A 358 0.06 4.95 -21.81
N GLY A 359 0.49 5.29 -23.02
CA GLY A 359 1.30 6.47 -23.24
C GLY A 359 2.27 6.35 -24.40
N ASN A 360 3.14 7.36 -24.50
CA ASN A 360 4.26 7.36 -25.44
C ASN A 360 5.58 7.29 -24.66
N VAL A 361 6.53 6.52 -25.16
CA VAL A 361 7.88 6.42 -24.60
C VAL A 361 8.84 7.20 -25.50
N TYR A 362 9.59 8.13 -24.92
CA TYR A 362 10.53 8.99 -25.62
C TYR A 362 11.96 8.71 -25.18
N LYS A 363 12.91 8.77 -26.12
CA LYS A 363 14.34 8.82 -25.83
C LYS A 363 14.68 10.23 -25.32
N GLY A 364 15.32 10.29 -24.17
CA GLY A 364 15.84 11.53 -23.59
C GLY A 364 17.34 11.45 -23.36
N ARG A 365 18.00 12.62 -23.34
CA ARG A 365 19.36 12.77 -22.82
C ARG A 365 19.34 13.79 -21.70
N LEU A 366 19.66 13.36 -20.49
CA LEU A 366 19.74 14.21 -19.30
C LEU A 366 20.98 15.13 -19.36
N GLN A 367 21.04 16.13 -18.48
CA GLN A 367 22.13 17.12 -18.46
C GLN A 367 23.49 16.51 -18.13
N ASP A 368 23.51 15.44 -17.34
CA ASP A 368 24.69 14.64 -17.00
C ASP A 368 25.19 13.76 -18.17
N GLY A 369 24.50 13.78 -19.32
CA GLY A 369 24.80 12.98 -20.49
C GLY A 369 24.11 11.61 -20.52
N SER A 370 23.46 11.20 -19.42
CA SER A 370 22.76 9.93 -19.29
C SER A 370 21.61 9.81 -20.30
N VAL A 371 21.54 8.68 -21.00
CA VAL A 371 20.46 8.39 -21.96
C VAL A 371 19.34 7.63 -21.23
N VAL A 372 18.13 8.15 -21.31
CA VAL A 372 16.96 7.64 -20.57
C VAL A 372 15.78 7.39 -21.51
N ALA A 373 14.87 6.51 -21.09
CA ALA A 373 13.55 6.35 -21.68
C ALA A 373 12.51 7.01 -20.77
N VAL A 374 11.77 7.98 -21.31
CA VAL A 374 10.75 8.75 -20.60
C VAL A 374 9.37 8.29 -21.08
N LYS A 375 8.64 7.57 -20.24
CA LYS A 375 7.25 7.14 -20.49
C LYS A 375 6.31 8.26 -20.02
N ARG A 376 5.64 8.93 -20.96
CA ARG A 376 4.62 9.96 -20.70
C ARG A 376 3.23 9.33 -20.86
N LEU A 377 2.45 9.32 -19.78
CA LEU A 377 1.12 8.72 -19.77
C LEU A 377 0.11 9.65 -20.47
N LYS A 378 -0.68 9.11 -21.41
CA LYS A 378 -1.61 9.91 -22.25
C LYS A 378 -2.76 10.56 -21.45
N ASP A 379 -3.20 9.88 -20.39
CA ASP A 379 -4.29 10.32 -19.51
C ASP A 379 -3.87 10.22 -18.04
N GLY A 380 -2.80 10.91 -17.66
CA GLY A 380 -2.28 10.88 -16.28
C GLY A 380 -3.33 11.26 -15.21
N ASN A 381 -4.40 11.96 -15.59
CA ASN A 381 -5.52 12.33 -14.71
C ASN A 381 -6.73 11.39 -14.81
N ALA A 382 -6.77 10.46 -15.77
CA ALA A 382 -7.80 9.44 -15.83
C ALA A 382 -7.47 8.32 -14.83
N ILE A 383 -8.52 7.72 -14.25
CA ILE A 383 -8.41 6.73 -13.17
C ILE A 383 -7.47 5.58 -13.54
N GLY A 384 -7.50 5.10 -14.79
CA GLY A 384 -6.60 4.04 -15.26
C GLY A 384 -5.13 4.44 -15.33
N GLY A 385 -4.81 5.65 -15.80
CA GLY A 385 -3.44 6.13 -15.92
C GLY A 385 -2.78 6.44 -14.58
N GLU A 386 -3.54 6.99 -13.63
CA GLU A 386 -3.05 7.24 -12.26
C GLU A 386 -2.77 5.92 -11.51
N ILE A 387 -3.66 4.93 -11.62
CA ILE A 387 -3.44 3.61 -11.00
C ILE A 387 -2.16 2.97 -11.54
N GLN A 388 -1.91 3.06 -12.85
CA GLN A 388 -0.69 2.53 -13.45
C GLN A 388 0.57 3.27 -12.99
N PHE A 389 0.51 4.60 -12.94
CA PHE A 389 1.60 5.41 -12.44
C PHE A 389 1.96 5.00 -11.01
N GLN A 390 0.96 4.95 -10.13
CA GLN A 390 1.17 4.59 -8.73
C GLN A 390 1.69 3.16 -8.59
N THR A 391 1.13 2.22 -9.34
CA THR A 391 1.58 0.82 -9.36
C THR A 391 3.04 0.71 -9.83
N GLU A 392 3.42 1.37 -10.93
CA GLU A 392 4.81 1.35 -11.38
C GLU A 392 5.77 1.95 -10.36
N VAL A 393 5.42 3.05 -9.69
CA VAL A 393 6.27 3.67 -8.66
C VAL A 393 6.36 2.79 -7.40
N GLU A 394 5.24 2.22 -6.94
CA GLU A 394 5.19 1.35 -5.75
C GLU A 394 5.93 0.01 -5.99
N MET A 395 5.58 -0.72 -7.05
CA MET A 395 6.06 -2.09 -7.29
C MET A 395 7.56 -2.13 -7.58
N ILE A 396 8.07 -1.17 -8.34
CA ILE A 396 9.49 -1.13 -8.74
C ILE A 396 10.40 -0.65 -7.60
N SER A 397 9.83 0.01 -6.59
CA SER A 397 10.55 0.36 -5.37
C SER A 397 10.80 -0.86 -4.48
N LEU A 398 9.95 -1.89 -4.60
CA LEU A 398 10.02 -3.13 -3.83
C LEU A 398 10.90 -4.19 -4.49
N ALA A 399 11.01 -4.18 -5.82
CA ALA A 399 11.68 -5.24 -6.60
C ALA A 399 12.98 -4.74 -7.26
N VAL A 400 14.12 -5.35 -6.93
CA VAL A 400 15.42 -5.03 -7.53
C VAL A 400 16.12 -6.32 -7.98
N HIS A 401 16.24 -6.50 -9.29
CA HIS A 401 16.89 -7.66 -9.89
C HIS A 401 17.46 -7.29 -11.27
N ARG A 402 18.56 -7.94 -11.69
CA ARG A 402 19.24 -7.63 -12.97
C ARG A 402 18.34 -7.80 -14.20
N ASN A 403 17.42 -8.75 -14.14
CA ASN A 403 16.47 -9.04 -15.23
C ASN A 403 15.13 -8.32 -15.05
N LEU A 404 15.04 -7.30 -14.18
CA LEU A 404 13.87 -6.45 -14.01
C LEU A 404 14.23 -4.99 -14.29
N LEU A 405 13.35 -4.29 -14.99
CA LEU A 405 13.57 -2.89 -15.33
C LEU A 405 13.49 -2.07 -14.04
N LYS A 406 14.56 -1.34 -13.73
CA LYS A 406 14.61 -0.46 -12.56
C LYS A 406 14.13 0.94 -12.94
N LEU A 407 13.21 1.51 -12.14
CA LEU A 407 12.79 2.90 -12.30
C LEU A 407 13.92 3.81 -11.83
N TYR A 408 14.29 4.77 -12.67
CA TYR A 408 15.32 5.75 -12.35
C TYR A 408 14.71 6.95 -11.61
N GLY A 409 13.49 7.31 -11.96
CA GLY A 409 12.76 8.39 -11.31
C GLY A 409 11.43 8.71 -11.96
N PHE A 410 10.78 9.75 -11.49
CA PHE A 410 9.44 10.12 -11.94
C PHE A 410 9.23 11.63 -11.94
N CYS A 411 8.21 12.08 -12.66
CA CYS A 411 7.73 13.46 -12.65
C CYS A 411 6.20 13.48 -12.54
N VAL A 412 5.70 14.25 -11.57
CA VAL A 412 4.27 14.45 -11.31
C VAL A 412 3.98 15.95 -11.34
N THR A 413 3.04 16.35 -12.18
CA THR A 413 2.48 17.71 -12.23
C THR A 413 0.94 17.64 -12.20
N ALA A 414 0.24 18.78 -12.26
CA ALA A 414 -1.24 18.77 -12.28
C ALA A 414 -1.84 18.05 -13.51
N THR A 415 -1.08 17.92 -14.61
CA THR A 415 -1.57 17.37 -15.88
C THR A 415 -0.74 16.20 -16.38
N GLU A 416 0.51 16.07 -15.92
CA GLU A 416 1.45 15.08 -16.44
C GLU A 416 1.86 14.07 -15.38
N ARG A 417 1.96 12.82 -15.83
CA ARG A 417 2.59 11.71 -15.11
C ARG A 417 3.66 11.13 -16.04
N LEU A 418 4.93 11.19 -15.61
CA LEU A 418 6.05 10.65 -16.37
C LEU A 418 6.89 9.72 -15.51
N LEU A 419 7.35 8.64 -16.13
CA LEU A 419 8.26 7.66 -15.54
C LEU A 419 9.55 7.66 -16.35
N VAL A 420 10.68 7.62 -15.64
CA VAL A 420 12.02 7.70 -16.23
C VAL A 420 12.74 6.39 -15.97
N TYR A 421 13.18 5.75 -17.05
CA TYR A 421 13.84 4.45 -17.06
C TYR A 421 15.23 4.56 -17.70
N PRO A 422 16.16 3.65 -17.39
CA PRO A 422 17.37 3.49 -18.17
C PRO A 422 17.01 3.16 -19.63
N TYR A 423 17.73 3.74 -20.58
CA TYR A 423 17.50 3.48 -21.99
C TYR A 423 18.04 2.11 -22.40
N MET A 424 17.15 1.26 -22.90
CA MET A 424 17.48 -0.07 -23.44
C MET A 424 17.80 0.06 -24.94
N CYS A 425 19.09 0.01 -25.29
CA CYS A 425 19.55 0.34 -26.64
C CYS A 425 19.13 -0.67 -27.71
N ASN A 426 18.92 -1.93 -27.34
CA ASN A 426 18.44 -2.98 -28.24
C ASN A 426 16.90 -3.06 -28.32
N GLY A 427 16.18 -2.19 -27.59
CA GLY A 427 14.73 -2.07 -27.64
C GLY A 427 14.02 -3.27 -27.00
N SER A 428 12.77 -3.52 -27.43
CA SER A 428 12.01 -4.69 -26.98
C SER A 428 12.28 -5.92 -27.84
N VAL A 429 12.13 -7.11 -27.26
CA VAL A 429 12.21 -8.39 -27.97
C VAL A 429 11.27 -8.42 -29.17
N ALA A 430 10.02 -7.94 -29.02
CA ALA A 430 9.06 -7.89 -30.12
C ALA A 430 9.55 -7.03 -31.31
N THR A 431 10.29 -5.96 -31.05
CA THR A 431 10.87 -5.12 -32.12
C THR A 431 12.08 -5.81 -32.72
N ARG A 432 12.91 -6.41 -31.86
CA ARG A 432 14.17 -7.05 -32.24
C ARG A 432 13.97 -8.34 -33.04
N LEU A 433 12.91 -9.11 -32.77
CA LEU A 433 12.51 -10.29 -33.56
C LEU A 433 12.18 -9.94 -35.01
N LYS A 434 11.65 -8.75 -35.29
CA LYS A 434 11.39 -8.25 -36.66
C LYS A 434 12.59 -7.48 -37.25
N GLY A 435 13.64 -7.24 -36.46
CA GLY A 435 14.79 -6.43 -36.82
C GLY A 435 15.93 -7.23 -37.46
N LYS A 436 16.75 -6.56 -38.29
CA LYS A 436 17.95 -7.13 -38.91
C LYS A 436 19.23 -6.57 -38.28
N PRO A 437 20.30 -7.37 -38.08
CA PRO A 437 20.41 -8.81 -38.36
C PRO A 437 19.49 -9.65 -37.46
N THR A 438 19.07 -10.84 -37.86
CA THR A 438 18.15 -11.68 -37.07
C THR A 438 18.76 -12.06 -35.72
N LEU A 439 17.94 -12.16 -34.67
CA LEU A 439 18.40 -12.70 -33.38
C LEU A 439 18.77 -14.17 -33.52
N GLU A 440 20.01 -14.50 -33.19
CA GLU A 440 20.51 -15.87 -33.19
C GLU A 440 19.80 -16.73 -32.14
N TRP A 441 19.73 -18.04 -32.39
CA TRP A 441 19.06 -18.99 -31.52
C TRP A 441 19.60 -18.96 -30.08
N GLY A 442 20.92 -18.93 -29.91
CA GLY A 442 21.56 -18.84 -28.60
C GLY A 442 21.14 -17.59 -27.82
N THR A 443 21.02 -16.44 -28.49
CA THR A 443 20.51 -15.20 -27.87
C THR A 443 19.04 -15.34 -27.47
N ARG A 444 18.20 -15.98 -28.29
CA ARG A 444 16.78 -16.23 -27.94
C ARG A 444 16.64 -17.11 -26.69
N LYS A 445 17.49 -18.13 -26.55
CA LYS A 445 17.57 -18.97 -25.35
C LYS A 445 17.98 -18.17 -24.12
N GLN A 446 18.99 -17.30 -24.24
CA GLN A 446 19.41 -16.42 -23.14
C GLN A 446 18.32 -15.42 -22.74
N ILE A 447 17.58 -14.89 -23.72
CA ILE A 447 16.43 -14.00 -23.46
C ILE A 447 15.35 -14.74 -22.67
N ALA A 448 14.99 -15.96 -23.08
CA ALA A 448 14.03 -16.80 -22.37
C ALA A 448 14.47 -17.05 -20.92
N LEU A 449 15.74 -17.41 -20.73
CA LEU A 449 16.30 -17.67 -19.40
C LEU A 449 16.33 -16.42 -18.51
N GLY A 450 16.75 -15.27 -19.05
CA GLY A 450 16.76 -14.00 -18.34
C GLY A 450 15.36 -13.54 -17.93
N ALA A 451 14.39 -13.61 -18.84
CA ALA A 451 12.99 -13.31 -18.53
C ALA A 451 12.42 -14.27 -17.47
N GLY A 452 12.74 -15.57 -17.57
CA GLY A 452 12.34 -16.58 -16.60
C GLY A 452 12.90 -16.30 -15.19
N ARG A 453 14.17 -15.92 -15.09
CA ARG A 453 14.82 -15.51 -13.83
C ARG A 453 14.20 -14.24 -13.24
N GLY A 454 13.79 -13.29 -14.08
CA GLY A 454 13.04 -12.11 -13.64
C GLY A 454 11.71 -12.48 -13.01
N LEU A 455 10.92 -13.33 -13.66
CA LEU A 455 9.60 -13.77 -13.14
C LEU A 455 9.72 -14.65 -11.89
N LEU A 456 10.71 -15.55 -11.85
CA LEU A 456 11.08 -16.30 -10.65
C LEU A 456 11.24 -15.38 -9.44
N TYR A 457 12.05 -14.33 -9.60
CA TYR A 457 12.30 -13.37 -8.53
C TYR A 457 11.00 -12.72 -8.05
N LEU A 458 10.13 -12.30 -8.98
CA LEU A 458 8.85 -11.68 -8.67
C LEU A 458 7.89 -12.61 -7.91
N HIS A 459 7.84 -13.90 -8.28
CA HIS A 459 6.85 -14.85 -7.74
C HIS A 459 7.30 -15.55 -6.46
N GLU A 460 8.61 -15.76 -6.31
CA GLU A 460 9.13 -16.67 -5.28
C GLU A 460 10.11 -15.98 -4.31
N GLN A 461 10.66 -14.81 -4.66
CA GLN A 461 11.70 -14.13 -3.87
C GLN A 461 11.28 -12.74 -3.36
N CYS A 462 10.25 -12.13 -3.94
CA CYS A 462 9.64 -10.90 -3.43
C CYS A 462 8.60 -11.23 -2.36
N ASP A 463 8.56 -10.46 -1.27
CA ASP A 463 7.50 -10.54 -0.26
C ASP A 463 6.84 -9.16 -0.07
N PRO A 464 5.55 -9.00 -0.42
CA PRO A 464 4.65 -10.01 -0.99
C PRO A 464 4.97 -10.34 -2.47
N LYS A 465 4.47 -11.47 -2.98
CA LYS A 465 4.65 -11.90 -4.37
C LYS A 465 4.14 -10.84 -5.32
N ILE A 466 4.81 -10.68 -6.46
CA ILE A 466 4.44 -9.72 -7.50
C ILE A 466 3.96 -10.47 -8.72
N ILE A 467 2.68 -10.31 -9.09
CA ILE A 467 2.13 -10.84 -10.34
C ILE A 467 2.21 -9.76 -11.40
N HIS A 468 2.92 -9.99 -12.50
CA HIS A 468 3.18 -9.01 -13.55
C HIS A 468 1.96 -8.74 -14.43
N ARG A 469 1.20 -9.78 -14.81
CA ARG A 469 -0.05 -9.75 -15.60
C ARG A 469 0.05 -9.31 -17.06
N ASP A 470 1.24 -9.02 -17.58
CA ASP A 470 1.43 -8.59 -18.98
C ASP A 470 2.76 -9.08 -19.55
N VAL A 471 3.09 -10.35 -19.28
CA VAL A 471 4.29 -11.00 -19.81
C VAL A 471 4.13 -11.26 -21.31
N LYS A 472 4.94 -10.58 -22.14
CA LYS A 472 4.93 -10.69 -23.61
C LYS A 472 6.23 -10.14 -24.21
N ALA A 473 6.54 -10.48 -25.47
CA ALA A 473 7.77 -10.03 -26.13
C ALA A 473 7.92 -8.49 -26.20
N ALA A 474 6.82 -7.73 -26.18
CA ALA A 474 6.88 -6.26 -26.19
C ALA A 474 7.36 -5.65 -24.87
N ASN A 475 7.18 -6.37 -23.76
CA ASN A 475 7.51 -5.93 -22.40
C ASN A 475 8.84 -6.51 -21.89
N ILE A 476 9.49 -7.36 -22.68
CA ILE A 476 10.88 -7.78 -22.44
C ILE A 476 11.79 -6.84 -23.23
N LEU A 477 12.60 -6.06 -22.53
CA LEU A 477 13.59 -5.15 -23.09
C LEU A 477 14.97 -5.79 -23.12
N LEU A 478 15.84 -5.28 -23.99
CA LEU A 478 17.19 -5.77 -24.19
C LEU A 478 18.20 -4.65 -23.91
N ASP A 479 19.12 -4.92 -23.00
CA ASP A 479 20.24 -4.03 -22.68
C ASP A 479 21.34 -4.08 -23.75
N GLU A 480 22.51 -3.51 -23.46
CA GLU A 480 23.65 -3.46 -24.40
C GLU A 480 24.24 -4.84 -24.75
N TYR A 481 24.07 -5.84 -23.87
CA TYR A 481 24.56 -7.21 -24.06
C TYR A 481 23.48 -8.16 -24.59
N CYS A 482 22.30 -7.64 -24.96
CA CYS A 482 21.11 -8.42 -25.28
C CYS A 482 20.62 -9.30 -24.11
N GLU A 483 20.89 -8.91 -22.86
CA GLU A 483 20.27 -9.55 -21.70
C GLU A 483 18.81 -9.10 -21.57
N ALA A 484 17.95 -10.03 -21.19
CA ALA A 484 16.53 -9.76 -21.03
C ALA A 484 16.23 -9.03 -19.72
N VAL A 485 15.46 -7.96 -19.83
CA VAL A 485 14.97 -7.15 -18.72
C VAL A 485 13.46 -7.03 -18.82
N VAL A 486 12.74 -7.63 -17.86
CA VAL A 486 11.27 -7.57 -17.78
C VAL A 486 10.84 -6.16 -17.35
N GLY A 487 9.98 -5.51 -18.11
CA GLY A 487 9.48 -4.18 -17.81
C GLY A 487 7.96 -4.04 -18.00
N ASP A 488 7.46 -2.82 -17.77
CA ASP A 488 6.03 -2.46 -17.81
C ASP A 488 5.20 -3.12 -16.69
N PHE A 489 5.42 -2.65 -15.46
CA PHE A 489 4.70 -3.09 -14.26
C PHE A 489 3.34 -2.39 -14.05
N GLY A 490 2.83 -1.65 -15.04
CA GLY A 490 1.58 -0.88 -14.90
C GLY A 490 0.36 -1.73 -14.56
N LEU A 491 0.37 -3.03 -14.85
CA LEU A 491 -0.71 -3.96 -14.51
C LEU A 491 -0.38 -4.87 -13.32
N ALA A 492 0.80 -4.71 -12.72
CA ALA A 492 1.28 -5.60 -11.69
C ALA A 492 0.41 -5.55 -10.42
N LYS A 493 0.45 -6.63 -9.64
CA LYS A 493 -0.34 -6.74 -8.41
C LYS A 493 0.42 -7.51 -7.34
N LEU A 494 0.30 -7.06 -6.10
CA LEU A 494 0.81 -7.79 -4.93
C LEU A 494 -0.14 -8.93 -4.55
N LEU A 495 0.42 -10.07 -4.19
CA LEU A 495 -0.27 -11.27 -3.72
C LEU A 495 0.50 -11.83 -2.53
N ASP A 496 -0.18 -12.06 -1.39
CA ASP A 496 0.47 -12.70 -0.24
C ASP A 496 0.91 -14.13 -0.61
N HIS A 497 2.01 -14.62 -0.04
CA HIS A 497 2.46 -15.98 -0.27
C HIS A 497 1.43 -17.05 0.12
N LYS A 498 0.56 -16.74 1.08
CA LYS A 498 -0.52 -17.61 1.58
C LYS A 498 -1.70 -17.69 0.63
N ASP A 499 -1.90 -16.68 -0.20
CA ASP A 499 -3.02 -16.60 -1.13
C ASP A 499 -2.71 -17.39 -2.41
N THR A 500 -3.74 -18.05 -2.94
CA THR A 500 -3.64 -18.80 -4.21
C THR A 500 -3.89 -17.94 -5.43
N HIS A 501 -4.60 -16.83 -5.26
CA HIS A 501 -4.98 -15.91 -6.32
C HIS A 501 -5.37 -14.55 -5.75
N VAL A 502 -5.32 -13.53 -6.61
CA VAL A 502 -5.88 -12.19 -6.37
C VAL A 502 -7.05 -11.97 -7.34
N THR A 503 -8.21 -11.63 -6.79
CA THR A 503 -9.38 -11.26 -7.62
C THR A 503 -9.22 -9.82 -8.09
N THR A 504 -9.14 -9.63 -9.41
CA THR A 504 -8.93 -8.32 -10.02
C THR A 504 -9.58 -8.26 -11.40
N ALA A 505 -10.02 -7.07 -11.82
CA ALA A 505 -10.50 -6.84 -13.19
C ALA A 505 -9.53 -7.43 -14.22
N VAL A 506 -10.08 -8.08 -15.25
CA VAL A 506 -9.30 -8.75 -16.29
C VAL A 506 -8.64 -7.70 -17.18
N ARG A 507 -7.30 -7.64 -17.10
CA ARG A 507 -6.46 -6.74 -17.89
C ARG A 507 -5.23 -7.50 -18.36
N GLY A 508 -4.79 -7.21 -19.57
CA GLY A 508 -3.62 -7.84 -20.21
C GLY A 508 -3.73 -7.78 -21.73
N THR A 509 -2.78 -8.42 -22.41
CA THR A 509 -2.76 -8.49 -23.88
C THR A 509 -3.48 -9.75 -24.38
N VAL A 510 -4.48 -9.58 -25.24
CA VAL A 510 -5.20 -10.70 -25.86
C VAL A 510 -4.23 -11.64 -26.56
N GLY A 511 -4.32 -12.94 -26.28
CA GLY A 511 -3.34 -13.94 -26.73
C GLY A 511 -2.39 -14.42 -25.63
N HIS A 512 -2.14 -13.59 -24.60
CA HIS A 512 -1.23 -13.90 -23.48
C HIS A 512 -1.97 -14.11 -22.15
N ILE A 513 -3.28 -13.84 -22.10
CA ILE A 513 -4.11 -13.98 -20.91
C ILE A 513 -4.51 -15.45 -20.72
N ALA A 514 -4.29 -15.98 -19.52
CA ALA A 514 -4.66 -17.34 -19.16
C ALA A 514 -6.20 -17.57 -19.14
N PRO A 515 -6.69 -18.76 -19.51
CA PRO A 515 -8.13 -19.04 -19.66
C PRO A 515 -8.91 -18.96 -18.34
N GLU A 516 -8.32 -19.39 -17.22
CA GLU A 516 -8.93 -19.26 -15.89
C GLU A 516 -9.09 -17.79 -15.50
N TYR A 517 -8.14 -16.94 -15.90
CA TYR A 517 -8.19 -15.54 -15.55
C TYR A 517 -9.28 -14.81 -16.34
N LEU A 518 -9.42 -15.11 -17.63
CA LEU A 518 -10.53 -14.64 -18.46
C LEU A 518 -11.91 -15.05 -17.93
N SER A 519 -12.01 -16.26 -17.39
CA SER A 519 -13.29 -16.83 -16.95
C SER A 519 -13.69 -16.48 -15.52
N THR A 520 -12.72 -16.28 -14.62
CA THR A 520 -12.97 -16.07 -13.18
C THR A 520 -12.58 -14.69 -12.66
N GLY A 521 -11.74 -13.93 -13.38
CA GLY A 521 -11.14 -12.70 -12.86
C GLY A 521 -10.08 -12.93 -11.77
N GLN A 522 -9.66 -14.17 -11.55
CA GLN A 522 -8.63 -14.52 -10.57
C GLN A 522 -7.26 -14.58 -11.25
N SER A 523 -6.32 -13.75 -10.79
CA SER A 523 -4.93 -13.73 -11.26
C SER A 523 -3.99 -14.35 -10.23
N SER A 524 -2.95 -15.05 -10.68
CA SER A 524 -1.95 -15.70 -9.84
C SER A 524 -0.61 -15.78 -10.54
N ASP A 525 0.43 -16.29 -9.89
CA ASP A 525 1.73 -16.60 -10.50
C ASP A 525 1.57 -17.50 -11.74
N LYS A 526 0.59 -18.42 -11.71
CA LYS A 526 0.29 -19.30 -12.86
C LYS A 526 -0.27 -18.58 -14.08
N THR A 527 -0.83 -17.38 -13.91
CA THR A 527 -1.26 -16.55 -15.05
C THR A 527 -0.07 -15.96 -15.79
N ASP A 528 0.98 -15.58 -15.08
CA ASP A 528 2.25 -15.14 -15.67
C ASP A 528 3.01 -16.30 -16.31
N VAL A 529 2.98 -17.51 -15.71
CA VAL A 529 3.56 -18.72 -16.32
C VAL A 529 2.94 -19.00 -17.69
N PHE A 530 1.61 -18.85 -17.81
CA PHE A 530 0.94 -18.99 -19.10
C PHE A 530 1.45 -17.95 -20.12
N GLY A 531 1.50 -16.68 -19.72
CA GLY A 531 2.05 -15.61 -20.57
C GLY A 531 3.51 -15.85 -20.98
N PHE A 532 4.33 -16.40 -20.08
CA PHE A 532 5.70 -16.81 -20.36
C PHE A 532 5.78 -17.94 -21.40
N GLY A 533 4.88 -18.92 -21.33
CA GLY A 533 4.79 -19.98 -22.34
C GLY A 533 4.48 -19.42 -23.74
N ILE A 534 3.60 -18.41 -23.83
CA ILE A 534 3.33 -17.71 -25.10
C ILE A 534 4.55 -16.91 -25.56
N LEU A 535 5.27 -16.24 -24.65
CA LEU A 535 6.53 -15.55 -24.95
C LEU A 535 7.58 -16.50 -25.57
N LEU A 536 7.70 -17.75 -25.08
CA LEU A 536 8.59 -18.74 -25.67
C LEU A 536 8.19 -19.07 -27.12
N LEU A 537 6.89 -19.18 -27.40
CA LEU A 537 6.40 -19.39 -28.77
C LEU A 537 6.69 -18.17 -29.66
N GLU A 538 6.56 -16.94 -29.15
CA GLU A 538 6.94 -15.73 -29.88
C GLU A 538 8.45 -15.73 -30.22
N LEU A 539 9.30 -16.16 -29.28
CA LEU A 539 10.74 -16.32 -29.50
C LEU A 539 11.07 -17.39 -30.54
N ILE A 540 10.42 -18.55 -30.52
CA ILE A 540 10.66 -19.62 -31.49
C ILE A 540 10.24 -19.19 -32.89
N THR A 541 9.06 -18.58 -33.00
CA THR A 541 8.38 -18.36 -34.28
C THR A 541 8.72 -17.03 -34.93
N GLY A 542 9.19 -16.05 -34.14
CA GLY A 542 9.34 -14.67 -34.58
C GLY A 542 8.00 -13.95 -34.83
N LEU A 543 6.87 -14.61 -34.56
CA LEU A 543 5.52 -14.09 -34.78
C LEU A 543 4.90 -13.64 -33.47
N ARG A 544 4.01 -12.63 -33.54
CA ARG A 544 3.18 -12.26 -32.40
C ARG A 544 2.06 -13.26 -32.19
N ALA A 545 1.59 -13.36 -30.95
CA ALA A 545 0.51 -14.29 -30.61
C ALA A 545 -0.75 -14.15 -31.50
N LEU A 546 -1.19 -12.91 -31.75
CA LEU A 546 -2.33 -12.59 -32.62
C LEU A 546 -2.07 -12.82 -34.13
N GLU A 547 -0.81 -12.76 -34.57
CA GLU A 547 -0.43 -12.94 -35.98
C GLU A 547 -0.38 -14.43 -36.37
N PHE A 548 -0.23 -15.29 -35.36
CA PHE A 548 -0.08 -16.73 -35.52
C PHE A 548 -1.31 -17.43 -36.08
N GLY A 549 -2.51 -17.07 -35.60
CA GLY A 549 -3.78 -17.62 -36.11
C GLY A 549 -4.03 -17.30 -37.59
N LYS A 550 -3.48 -16.19 -38.09
CA LYS A 550 -3.58 -15.76 -39.49
C LYS A 550 -2.57 -16.48 -40.39
N ALA A 551 -1.35 -16.73 -39.90
CA ALA A 551 -0.29 -17.38 -40.66
C ALA A 551 -0.50 -18.89 -40.86
N ALA A 552 -1.17 -19.57 -39.91
CA ALA A 552 -1.35 -21.01 -39.94
C ALA A 552 -2.52 -21.50 -40.83
N ASN A 553 -3.35 -20.61 -41.39
CA ASN A 553 -4.50 -20.96 -42.26
C ASN A 553 -5.45 -22.04 -41.67
N GLN A 554 -5.48 -22.17 -40.35
CA GLN A 554 -6.26 -23.17 -39.62
C GLN A 554 -7.17 -22.43 -38.64
N LYS A 555 -8.47 -22.76 -38.64
CA LYS A 555 -9.51 -22.23 -37.75
C LYS A 555 -9.37 -22.76 -36.30
N GLY A 556 -8.16 -22.81 -35.76
CA GLY A 556 -7.86 -23.37 -34.44
C GLY A 556 -6.99 -22.44 -33.59
N ALA A 557 -7.06 -22.61 -32.26
CA ALA A 557 -6.24 -21.88 -31.31
C ALA A 557 -4.75 -22.26 -31.48
N MET A 558 -3.85 -21.26 -31.40
CA MET A 558 -2.38 -21.40 -31.52
C MET A 558 -1.82 -22.67 -30.87
N LEU A 559 -2.23 -22.95 -29.64
CA LEU A 559 -1.70 -24.03 -28.81
C LEU A 559 -2.04 -25.42 -29.37
N ASP A 560 -3.22 -25.58 -29.98
CA ASP A 560 -3.63 -26.84 -30.61
C ASP A 560 -2.76 -27.16 -31.81
N TRP A 561 -2.42 -26.12 -32.59
CA TRP A 561 -1.52 -26.28 -33.73
C TRP A 561 -0.10 -26.63 -33.27
N VAL A 562 0.44 -25.94 -32.26
CA VAL A 562 1.77 -26.26 -31.71
C VAL A 562 1.80 -27.70 -31.16
N SER A 563 0.77 -28.11 -30.41
CA SER A 563 0.65 -29.47 -29.90
C SER A 563 0.58 -30.52 -31.02
N LYS A 564 -0.16 -30.24 -32.09
CA LYS A 564 -0.23 -31.09 -33.28
C LYS A 564 1.13 -31.21 -33.99
N ILE A 565 1.80 -30.09 -34.23
CA ILE A 565 3.10 -30.05 -34.91
C ILE A 565 4.18 -30.79 -34.10
N HIS A 566 4.15 -30.65 -32.76
CA HIS A 566 5.02 -31.41 -31.86
C HIS A 566 4.76 -32.93 -31.96
N LYS A 567 3.49 -33.37 -31.92
CA LYS A 567 3.12 -34.80 -32.07
C LYS A 567 3.53 -35.37 -33.43
N GLU A 568 3.41 -34.58 -34.50
CA GLU A 568 3.83 -34.96 -35.86
C GLU A 568 5.35 -34.89 -36.07
N LYS A 569 6.13 -34.45 -35.08
CA LYS A 569 7.59 -34.24 -35.15
C LYS A 569 8.03 -33.28 -36.27
N LYS A 570 7.17 -32.32 -36.63
CA LYS A 570 7.43 -31.33 -37.71
C LYS A 570 7.79 -29.94 -37.15
N LEU A 571 8.60 -29.90 -36.09
CA LEU A 571 8.93 -28.67 -35.36
C LEU A 571 9.60 -27.59 -36.24
N GLU A 572 10.24 -27.98 -37.33
CA GLU A 572 10.83 -27.05 -38.32
C GLU A 572 9.82 -26.05 -38.90
N LEU A 573 8.53 -26.41 -38.96
CA LEU A 573 7.47 -25.52 -39.45
C LEU A 573 7.13 -24.39 -38.47
N LEU A 574 7.51 -24.55 -37.20
CA LEU A 574 7.28 -23.56 -36.14
C LEU A 574 8.38 -22.50 -36.09
N VAL A 575 9.59 -22.85 -36.50
CA VAL A 575 10.78 -22.01 -36.33
C VAL A 575 10.71 -20.80 -37.26
N ASP A 576 11.13 -19.66 -36.74
CA ASP A 576 11.36 -18.45 -37.50
C ASP A 576 12.21 -18.72 -38.75
N LYS A 577 11.64 -18.44 -39.92
CA LYS A 577 12.28 -18.68 -41.23
C LYS A 577 13.60 -17.94 -41.37
N ASP A 578 13.77 -16.82 -40.65
CA ASP A 578 14.99 -16.02 -40.69
C ASP A 578 16.16 -16.70 -39.94
N LEU A 579 15.90 -17.68 -39.07
CA LEU A 579 16.93 -18.51 -38.43
C LEU A 579 17.54 -19.56 -39.38
N LYS A 580 16.87 -19.84 -40.51
CA LYS A 580 17.26 -20.87 -41.49
C LYS A 580 17.48 -22.23 -40.84
N ASN A 581 18.73 -22.68 -40.70
CA ASN A 581 19.13 -23.93 -40.04
C ASN A 581 20.09 -23.67 -38.84
N ASN A 582 20.19 -22.43 -38.37
CA ASN A 582 21.11 -22.04 -37.30
C ASN A 582 20.45 -22.17 -35.91
N TYR A 583 19.99 -23.37 -35.59
CA TYR A 583 19.40 -23.73 -34.30
C TYR A 583 19.62 -25.23 -34.02
N ASP A 584 19.72 -25.58 -32.75
CA ASP A 584 19.77 -26.97 -32.33
C ASP A 584 18.34 -27.55 -32.26
N ARG A 585 18.12 -28.69 -32.90
CA ARG A 585 16.80 -29.35 -32.96
C ARG A 585 16.38 -29.94 -31.61
N ILE A 586 17.34 -30.38 -30.80
CA ILE A 586 17.10 -30.91 -29.46
C ILE A 586 16.67 -29.76 -28.56
N GLU A 587 17.43 -28.66 -28.55
CA GLU A 587 17.09 -27.48 -27.76
C GLU A 587 15.74 -26.88 -28.18
N LEU A 588 15.43 -26.88 -29.48
CA LEU A 588 14.12 -26.46 -29.97
C LEU A 588 12.99 -27.31 -29.41
N GLU A 589 13.14 -28.64 -29.46
CA GLU A 589 12.15 -29.56 -28.91
C GLU A 589 11.96 -29.35 -27.40
N GLU A 590 13.06 -29.12 -26.67
CA GLU A 590 13.02 -28.84 -25.23
C GLU A 590 12.26 -27.55 -24.92
N ILE A 591 12.56 -26.44 -25.60
CA ILE A 591 11.86 -25.16 -25.37
C ILE A 591 10.38 -25.27 -25.76
N VAL A 592 10.04 -26.00 -26.82
CA VAL A 592 8.63 -26.27 -27.19
C VAL A 592 7.91 -27.06 -26.10
N LYS A 593 8.54 -28.08 -25.51
CA LYS A 593 7.97 -28.82 -24.38
C LYS A 593 7.75 -27.93 -23.17
N VAL A 594 8.72 -27.08 -22.82
CA VAL A 594 8.57 -26.10 -21.73
C VAL A 594 7.40 -25.15 -22.01
N ALA A 595 7.28 -24.64 -23.24
CA ALA A 595 6.17 -23.77 -23.63
C ALA A 595 4.82 -24.47 -23.45
N LEU A 596 4.69 -25.72 -23.92
CA LEU A 596 3.47 -26.52 -23.77
C LEU A 596 3.11 -26.82 -22.31
N LEU A 597 4.10 -27.09 -21.45
CA LEU A 597 3.90 -27.26 -20.01
C LEU A 597 3.40 -25.96 -19.35
N CYS A 598 3.95 -24.82 -19.75
CA CYS A 598 3.56 -23.50 -19.24
C CYS A 598 2.14 -23.10 -19.67
N THR A 599 1.69 -23.51 -20.86
CA THR A 599 0.39 -23.11 -21.43
C THR A 599 -0.74 -24.12 -21.18
N GLN A 600 -0.59 -25.03 -20.23
CA GLN A 600 -1.64 -26.00 -19.91
C GLN A 600 -2.93 -25.32 -19.44
N TYR A 601 -4.08 -25.91 -19.75
CA TYR A 601 -5.39 -25.32 -19.42
C TYR A 601 -5.57 -25.16 -17.90
N LEU A 602 -5.26 -26.21 -17.13
CA LEU A 602 -5.40 -26.19 -15.67
C LEU A 602 -4.18 -25.53 -15.00
N PRO A 603 -4.37 -24.48 -14.18
CA PRO A 603 -3.26 -23.77 -13.51
C PRO A 603 -2.44 -24.66 -12.58
N ALA A 604 -3.07 -25.67 -11.98
CA ALA A 604 -2.41 -26.61 -11.07
C ALA A 604 -1.32 -27.45 -11.77
N HIS A 605 -1.49 -27.74 -13.05
CA HIS A 605 -0.54 -28.55 -13.80
C HIS A 605 0.62 -27.72 -14.39
N ARG A 606 0.45 -26.39 -14.51
CA ARG A 606 1.53 -25.51 -14.95
C ARG A 606 2.68 -25.53 -13.94
N PRO A 607 3.95 -25.58 -14.40
CA PRO A 607 5.11 -25.53 -13.52
C PRO A 607 5.21 -24.19 -12.79
N LYS A 608 5.99 -24.14 -11.71
CA LYS A 608 6.45 -22.86 -11.13
C LYS A 608 7.56 -22.25 -11.98
N MET A 609 7.80 -20.94 -11.84
CA MET A 609 8.89 -20.31 -12.58
C MET A 609 10.28 -20.85 -12.19
N SER A 610 10.49 -21.30 -10.95
CA SER A 610 11.68 -22.07 -10.55
C SER A 610 11.88 -23.35 -11.32
N GLU A 611 10.81 -24.13 -11.50
CA GLU A 611 10.87 -25.35 -12.32
C GLU A 611 11.12 -25.02 -13.79
N VAL A 612 10.50 -23.95 -14.31
CA VAL A 612 10.70 -23.50 -15.69
C VAL A 612 12.15 -23.08 -15.95
N VAL A 613 12.74 -22.27 -15.07
CA VAL A 613 14.15 -21.85 -15.19
C VAL A 613 15.07 -23.06 -15.16
N ARG A 614 14.83 -24.01 -14.24
CA ARG A 614 15.62 -25.24 -14.15
C ARG A 614 15.53 -26.10 -15.41
N MET A 615 14.33 -26.23 -15.99
CA MET A 615 14.13 -26.94 -17.25
C MET A 615 14.85 -26.26 -18.42
N LEU A 616 14.85 -24.93 -18.48
CA LEU A 616 15.58 -24.17 -19.51
C LEU A 616 17.11 -24.23 -19.34
N GLU A 617 17.60 -24.46 -18.12
CA GLU A 617 19.01 -24.71 -17.81
C GLU A 617 19.44 -26.14 -18.14
N GLY A 618 18.48 -27.04 -18.43
CA GLY A 618 18.72 -28.42 -18.87
C GLY A 618 18.42 -29.49 -17.83
N ASP A 619 17.77 -29.18 -16.71
CA ASP A 619 17.48 -30.13 -15.63
C ASP A 619 15.97 -30.30 -15.35
N GLY A 620 15.53 -31.56 -15.19
CA GLY A 620 14.18 -31.91 -14.75
C GLY A 620 13.07 -31.85 -15.81
N LEU A 621 13.39 -31.61 -17.08
CA LEU A 621 12.39 -31.50 -18.16
C LEU A 621 11.79 -32.86 -18.54
N ALA A 622 12.62 -33.90 -18.63
CA ALA A 622 12.17 -35.23 -19.05
C ALA A 622 11.13 -35.81 -18.07
N GLU A 623 11.44 -35.76 -16.77
CA GLU A 623 10.59 -36.27 -15.71
C GLU A 623 9.27 -35.48 -15.62
N LYS A 624 9.34 -34.14 -15.74
CA LYS A 624 8.14 -33.29 -15.71
C LYS A 624 7.26 -33.52 -16.93
N TRP A 625 7.86 -33.71 -18.09
CA TRP A 625 7.14 -34.01 -19.33
C TRP A 625 6.41 -35.35 -19.25
N GLU A 626 7.09 -36.40 -18.80
CA GLU A 626 6.49 -37.73 -18.60
C GLU A 626 5.33 -37.70 -17.59
N ALA A 627 5.52 -37.02 -16.46
CA ALA A 627 4.46 -36.85 -15.45
C ALA A 627 3.22 -36.12 -16.02
N SER A 628 3.40 -35.15 -16.92
CA SER A 628 2.30 -34.45 -17.57
C SER A 628 1.47 -35.34 -18.50
N LEU A 629 2.11 -36.29 -19.17
CA LEU A 629 1.44 -37.27 -20.02
C LEU A 629 0.64 -38.27 -19.19
N SER A 630 1.20 -38.75 -18.07
CA SER A 630 0.51 -39.68 -17.17
C SER A 630 -0.73 -39.07 -16.51
N ALA A 631 -0.69 -37.77 -16.16
CA ALA A 631 -1.83 -37.07 -15.59
C ALA A 631 -3.04 -36.98 -16.56
N HIS A 632 -2.77 -36.95 -17.87
CA HIS A 632 -3.81 -36.96 -18.91
C HIS A 632 -4.48 -38.33 -19.09
N ASP A 633 -3.80 -39.44 -18.79
CA ASP A 633 -4.39 -40.78 -18.90
C ASP A 633 -5.30 -41.16 -17.73
N THR A 634 -5.10 -40.56 -16.54
CA THR A 634 -5.95 -40.80 -15.35
C THR A 634 -7.32 -40.10 -15.38
N THR A 635 -7.60 -39.24 -16.36
CA THR A 635 -8.88 -38.50 -16.51
C THR A 635 -9.75 -39.04 -17.65
N LYS A 636 -9.91 -40.36 -17.77
CA LYS A 636 -11.03 -40.95 -18.50
C LYS A 636 -12.16 -41.36 -17.54
N PRO A 637 -13.35 -40.78 -17.71
CA PRO A 637 -14.55 -41.58 -17.73
C PRO A 637 -15.37 -41.36 -19.02
N ASN A 638 -15.90 -42.49 -19.48
CA ASN A 638 -16.89 -42.74 -20.52
C ASN A 638 -17.79 -41.59 -21.03
N LYS A 639 -17.86 -41.54 -22.37
CA LYS A 639 -18.96 -41.07 -23.25
C LYS A 639 -19.28 -39.57 -23.32
N ALA A 640 -18.88 -39.01 -24.46
CA ALA A 640 -19.62 -38.06 -25.30
C ALA A 640 -20.02 -36.72 -24.68
N HIS A 641 -19.04 -35.82 -24.56
CA HIS A 641 -19.13 -34.50 -25.19
C HIS A 641 -17.69 -33.98 -25.35
N GLU A 642 -17.18 -34.02 -26.60
CA GLU A 642 -16.01 -33.26 -27.00
C GLU A 642 -16.36 -31.77 -26.82
N PHE A 643 -16.04 -31.20 -25.66
CA PHE A 643 -15.90 -29.77 -25.53
C PHE A 643 -14.58 -29.38 -26.20
N SER A 644 -14.71 -29.16 -27.51
CA SER A 644 -13.74 -28.48 -28.35
C SER A 644 -13.23 -27.21 -27.64
N TYR A 645 -11.93 -26.94 -27.72
CA TYR A 645 -11.23 -25.72 -27.27
C TYR A 645 -11.76 -24.41 -27.88
N SER A 646 -12.86 -24.48 -28.64
CA SER A 646 -13.36 -23.53 -29.63
C SER A 646 -14.23 -22.42 -29.05
N ASP A 647 -15.24 -22.72 -28.23
CA ASP A 647 -16.44 -21.86 -28.24
C ASP A 647 -16.38 -20.59 -27.38
N ARG A 648 -15.25 -20.28 -26.74
CA ARG A 648 -15.08 -18.98 -26.03
C ARG A 648 -13.85 -18.18 -26.41
N TYR A 649 -12.96 -18.73 -27.24
CA TYR A 649 -11.74 -18.00 -27.67
C TYR A 649 -11.89 -17.42 -29.08
N SER A 650 -12.73 -17.99 -29.94
CA SER A 650 -12.97 -17.50 -31.30
C SER A 650 -13.67 -16.14 -31.34
N ASP A 651 -14.66 -15.92 -30.46
CA ASP A 651 -15.58 -14.78 -30.54
C ASP A 651 -14.94 -13.42 -30.20
N LEU A 652 -13.72 -13.39 -29.65
CA LEU A 652 -13.00 -12.14 -29.33
C LEU A 652 -11.99 -11.72 -30.40
N THR A 653 -11.76 -12.55 -31.44
CA THR A 653 -10.67 -12.33 -32.41
C THR A 653 -11.12 -11.78 -33.77
N ASP A 654 -12.42 -11.63 -34.00
CA ASP A 654 -12.98 -11.33 -35.33
C ASP A 654 -13.04 -9.83 -35.69
N ASP A 655 -12.89 -8.89 -34.75
CA ASP A 655 -12.92 -7.46 -35.08
C ASP A 655 -11.52 -6.88 -35.36
N SER A 656 -11.15 -6.95 -36.65
CA SER A 656 -9.91 -6.38 -37.19
C SER A 656 -9.95 -4.85 -37.30
N SER A 657 -9.01 -4.17 -36.63
CA SER A 657 -8.09 -3.16 -37.23
C SER A 657 -7.32 -2.29 -36.20
N LEU A 658 -7.53 -2.45 -34.88
CA LEU A 658 -6.91 -1.57 -33.87
C LEU A 658 -6.28 -2.28 -32.65
N LEU A 659 -6.22 -3.60 -32.63
CA LEU A 659 -5.91 -4.37 -31.42
C LEU A 659 -4.41 -4.70 -31.29
N ALA A 660 -3.66 -3.70 -30.85
CA ALA A 660 -2.32 -3.84 -30.25
C ALA A 660 -2.30 -3.41 -28.77
N GLN A 661 -3.46 -3.42 -28.11
CA GLN A 661 -3.67 -2.72 -26.84
C GLN A 661 -4.14 -3.70 -25.76
N ALA A 662 -3.73 -3.44 -24.52
CA ALA A 662 -4.35 -4.06 -23.36
C ALA A 662 -5.80 -3.60 -23.30
N MET A 663 -6.74 -4.56 -23.33
CA MET A 663 -8.17 -4.29 -23.21
C MET A 663 -8.62 -4.57 -21.78
N GLU A 664 -9.50 -3.70 -21.27
CA GLU A 664 -10.29 -3.97 -20.07
C GLU A 664 -11.52 -4.76 -20.50
N LEU A 665 -11.54 -6.08 -20.23
CA LEU A 665 -12.60 -6.98 -20.69
C LEU A 665 -13.80 -7.06 -19.73
N SER A 666 -13.89 -6.15 -18.76
CA SER A 666 -15.00 -6.12 -17.80
C SER A 666 -15.35 -4.69 -17.41
N GLY A 667 -16.50 -4.21 -17.86
CA GLY A 667 -17.22 -3.13 -17.19
C GLY A 667 -17.79 -3.60 -15.85
N PRO A 668 -18.30 -2.68 -15.00
CA PRO A 668 -18.78 -3.02 -13.67
C PRO A 668 -19.97 -3.99 -13.77
N ARG A 669 -19.86 -5.14 -13.11
CA ARG A 669 -21.02 -5.93 -12.69
C ARG A 669 -21.15 -5.82 -11.19
#